data_AF-A0A840N2Z1-F1
#
_entry.id   AF-A0A840N2Z1-F1
#
_cell.length_a   1.000
_cell.length_b   1.000
_cell.length_c   1.000
_cell.angle_alpha   90.00
_cell.angle_beta   90.00
_cell.angle_gamma   90.00
#
_symmetry.space_group_name_H-M   'P 1'
#
loop_
_entity.id
_entity.type
_entity.pdbx_description
1 polymer ?
#
loop_
_entity_poly.entity_id
_entity_poly.type
_entity_poly.pdbx_seq_one_letter_code
_entity_poly.pdbx_strand_id
1 'polypeptide(L)'
;MFDSLPSAHDVSNFGSDKAKLVWAIDSNGKMAKISTVANGAKCKCRCPNPHCNEYLIAKTNHQTPHYSHSSNSKCNGGGPETAIHILAKEAIEEHKKLYLIERRASFAGREVILSKARLVEFDMVVAEHRELERIVPDIYVEKAGRNLLIEIAVTHPCDEMKIEKIRARGVPALEIDLSGLPRNADRDVITQAVIYDAPRSWLFHADIDSAHAKLRAAHEKKEADATKQFDDALNLLSRDYRLGLSDLSKQEKLEISDADELRATRLVQHIGIHISGAGCFTWPLDRWQNFIIREFVVGSQLGHDAYRVKTVFSRLKDAGAIRPLFKFVNKEFEAALQAGPLDFLTPYRAIEMYLFHLAREGFVYKISGAYQTVSDIRVSIEGHRERLVRIQRRTEGALETARKILAFVPVNERGKVTAKTWLQQHQSLYGSSFKAAIDADSGPYDEMSLTLRNIERMIFENGPIIESTLELPIAQERERQRNSRKQVADERAARKAEADEKAHLEKEVSENEARVSRISRFKREVNDSLGNDSADWLKSQSEQSESIDLLSLAASSELGLDRAFAMLRTTVHDRNEKAKKQKVIDRFVWQLVDDATRSLGHQRCQLFIRSAYKELGGKKPIDYCVDKVTLAECLDLLKVVARKK
;
A
#
# COMPACT_ATOMS: atom_id res chain seq x y z
N MET A 1 -17.22 -32.86 46.13
CA MET A 1 -17.99 -33.65 47.10
C MET A 1 -17.50 -33.25 48.50
N PHE A 2 -17.91 -32.07 48.94
CA PHE A 2 -17.88 -31.56 50.30
C PHE A 2 -18.84 -30.37 50.26
N ASP A 3 -19.98 -30.55 50.91
CA ASP A 3 -21.13 -29.68 50.85
C ASP A 3 -20.85 -28.31 51.49
N SER A 4 -21.27 -27.29 50.76
CA SER A 4 -21.92 -26.04 51.20
C SER A 4 -21.87 -25.75 52.70
N LEU A 5 -21.05 -24.77 53.07
CA LEU A 5 -21.18 -24.01 54.31
C LEU A 5 -22.61 -23.44 54.43
N PRO A 6 -23.28 -23.51 55.60
CA PRO A 6 -24.62 -22.95 55.73
C PRO A 6 -24.55 -21.43 55.55
N SER A 7 -25.23 -20.99 54.50
CA SER A 7 -25.61 -19.59 54.26
C SER A 7 -26.25 -19.01 55.51
N ALA A 8 -25.98 -17.72 55.76
CA ALA A 8 -26.63 -16.89 56.77
C ALA A 8 -28.11 -17.27 56.92
N HIS A 9 -28.43 -17.88 58.06
CA HIS A 9 -29.79 -18.28 58.35
C HIS A 9 -30.65 -17.04 58.54
N ASP A 10 -31.68 -17.00 57.71
CA ASP A 10 -32.85 -16.14 57.75
C ASP A 10 -33.33 -15.92 59.20
N VAL A 11 -33.22 -14.68 59.68
CA VAL A 11 -33.52 -14.29 61.07
C VAL A 11 -35.02 -14.03 61.27
N SER A 12 -35.86 -14.30 60.28
CA SER A 12 -37.31 -14.10 60.37
C SER A 12 -38.06 -15.40 60.68
N ASN A 13 -38.02 -15.86 61.94
CA ASN A 13 -39.14 -16.54 62.60
C ASN A 13 -38.79 -17.00 64.02
N PHE A 14 -38.64 -16.08 64.98
CA PHE A 14 -38.47 -16.48 66.38
C PHE A 14 -39.25 -15.58 67.34
N GLY A 15 -40.14 -16.21 68.11
CA GLY A 15 -40.69 -15.72 69.38
C GLY A 15 -41.86 -14.74 69.31
N SER A 16 -43.10 -15.21 69.41
CA SER A 16 -44.17 -14.35 69.93
C SER A 16 -44.01 -14.22 71.45
N ASP A 17 -44.06 -13.01 72.00
CA ASP A 17 -44.11 -12.64 73.43
C ASP A 17 -45.27 -13.28 74.26
N LYS A 18 -45.98 -14.24 73.68
CA LYS A 18 -47.17 -14.90 74.24
C LYS A 18 -46.95 -16.38 74.59
N ALA A 19 -45.71 -16.83 74.70
CA ALA A 19 -45.44 -18.20 75.13
C ALA A 19 -45.82 -18.38 76.62
N LYS A 20 -46.58 -19.42 76.91
CA LYS A 20 -46.97 -19.75 78.29
C LYS A 20 -45.75 -20.30 79.04
N LEU A 21 -45.59 -19.95 80.32
CA LEU A 21 -44.49 -20.42 81.17
C LEU A 21 -44.57 -21.96 81.34
N VAL A 22 -43.53 -22.69 80.92
CA VAL A 22 -43.48 -24.17 81.01
C VAL A 22 -42.44 -24.70 81.99
N TRP A 23 -41.65 -23.81 82.59
CA TRP A 23 -40.62 -24.13 83.58
C TRP A 23 -40.85 -23.31 84.85
N ALA A 24 -40.57 -23.92 86.00
CA ALA A 24 -40.73 -23.29 87.31
C ALA A 24 -39.67 -23.82 88.29
N ILE A 25 -39.47 -23.12 89.41
CA ILE A 25 -38.60 -23.57 90.50
C ILE A 25 -39.41 -24.46 91.44
N ASP A 26 -39.00 -25.70 91.66
CA ASP A 26 -39.66 -26.64 92.58
C ASP A 26 -39.36 -26.34 94.06
N SER A 27 -39.91 -27.13 94.97
CA SER A 27 -39.68 -26.96 96.42
C SER A 27 -38.25 -27.20 96.87
N ASN A 28 -37.42 -27.84 96.04
CA ASN A 28 -36.00 -28.09 96.30
C ASN A 28 -35.10 -27.02 95.66
N GLY A 29 -35.69 -26.00 95.02
CA GLY A 29 -34.95 -24.95 94.33
C GLY A 29 -34.47 -25.35 92.92
N LYS A 30 -34.95 -26.45 92.33
CA LYS A 30 -34.54 -26.92 91.01
C LYS A 30 -35.55 -26.59 89.92
N MET A 31 -35.08 -26.47 88.68
CA MET A 31 -35.95 -26.27 87.51
C MET A 31 -36.79 -27.51 87.21
N ALA A 32 -38.12 -27.34 87.24
CA ALA A 32 -39.10 -28.38 86.97
C ALA A 32 -39.98 -28.03 85.75
N LYS A 33 -40.05 -28.96 84.80
CA LYS A 33 -40.89 -28.84 83.61
C LYS A 33 -42.35 -29.07 83.98
N ILE A 34 -43.26 -28.37 83.30
CA ILE A 34 -44.70 -28.53 83.54
C ILE A 34 -45.19 -29.98 83.40
N SER A 35 -44.55 -30.79 82.55
CA SER A 35 -44.91 -32.20 82.35
C SER A 35 -44.47 -33.14 83.49
N THR A 36 -43.62 -32.68 84.42
CA THR A 36 -43.04 -33.53 85.48
C THR A 36 -43.63 -33.25 86.86
N VAL A 37 -44.61 -32.36 86.98
CA VAL A 37 -45.18 -31.90 88.26
C VAL A 37 -46.66 -32.29 88.40
N ALA A 38 -47.14 -32.36 89.64
CA ALA A 38 -48.55 -32.62 89.93
C ALA A 38 -49.44 -31.44 89.54
N ASN A 39 -50.61 -31.72 88.94
CA ASN A 39 -51.59 -30.70 88.55
C ASN A 39 -52.08 -29.85 89.75
N GLY A 40 -52.28 -28.55 89.51
CA GLY A 40 -52.79 -27.58 90.47
C GLY A 40 -51.73 -26.99 91.40
N ALA A 41 -52.19 -26.39 92.51
CA ALA A 41 -51.31 -25.79 93.53
C ALA A 41 -50.48 -26.82 94.32
N LYS A 42 -50.73 -28.13 94.13
CA LYS A 42 -49.99 -29.23 94.76
C LYS A 42 -48.53 -29.28 94.31
N CYS A 43 -48.19 -28.70 93.15
CA CYS A 43 -46.81 -28.63 92.66
C CYS A 43 -45.87 -27.81 93.56
N LYS A 44 -46.41 -26.85 94.35
CA LYS A 44 -45.63 -25.92 95.19
C LYS A 44 -44.50 -25.18 94.46
N CYS A 45 -44.59 -25.08 93.13
CA CYS A 45 -43.57 -24.45 92.31
C CYS A 45 -43.68 -22.92 92.35
N ARG A 46 -42.57 -22.23 92.11
CA ARG A 46 -42.47 -20.77 92.07
C ARG A 46 -42.04 -20.24 90.71
N CYS A 47 -42.45 -19.01 90.42
CA CYS A 47 -42.02 -18.28 89.23
C CYS A 47 -40.49 -18.11 89.23
N PRO A 48 -39.80 -18.47 88.12
CA PRO A 48 -38.34 -18.34 88.05
C PRO A 48 -37.85 -16.90 88.01
N ASN A 49 -38.71 -15.93 87.67
CA ASN A 49 -38.37 -14.50 87.71
C ASN A 49 -38.15 -14.05 89.17
N PRO A 50 -36.94 -13.61 89.57
CA PRO A 50 -36.62 -13.20 90.94
C PRO A 50 -37.48 -12.02 91.43
N HIS A 51 -37.93 -11.16 90.53
CA HIS A 51 -38.79 -10.01 90.86
C HIS A 51 -40.26 -10.41 91.09
N CYS A 52 -40.64 -11.63 90.72
CA CYS A 52 -41.97 -12.19 90.98
C CYS A 52 -41.92 -13.21 92.13
N ASN A 53 -41.18 -14.31 91.95
CA ASN A 53 -40.99 -15.40 92.93
C ASN A 53 -42.29 -15.95 93.57
N GLU A 54 -43.46 -15.71 92.95
CA GLU A 54 -44.75 -16.15 93.47
C GLU A 54 -45.02 -17.62 93.19
N TYR A 55 -45.90 -18.23 93.99
CA TYR A 55 -46.36 -19.59 93.77
C TYR A 55 -47.18 -19.71 92.47
N LEU A 56 -47.00 -20.83 91.79
CA LEU A 56 -47.65 -21.16 90.53
C LEU A 56 -48.67 -22.27 90.72
N ILE A 57 -49.67 -22.27 89.84
CA ILE A 57 -50.63 -23.33 89.61
C ILE A 57 -50.21 -24.05 88.33
N ALA A 58 -49.82 -25.32 88.44
CA ALA A 58 -49.53 -26.16 87.30
C ALA A 58 -50.84 -26.55 86.58
N LYS A 59 -50.99 -26.19 85.31
CA LYS A 59 -52.12 -26.60 84.47
C LYS A 59 -51.68 -27.70 83.52
N THR A 60 -51.45 -28.90 84.04
CA THR A 60 -50.93 -30.04 83.27
C THR A 60 -52.00 -30.66 82.37
N ASN A 61 -53.26 -30.59 82.76
CA ASN A 61 -54.41 -31.16 82.03
C ASN A 61 -55.05 -30.15 81.04
N HIS A 62 -54.31 -29.13 80.60
CA HIS A 62 -54.77 -28.13 79.64
C HIS A 62 -54.26 -28.47 78.23
N GLN A 63 -54.96 -28.05 77.17
CA GLN A 63 -54.54 -28.23 75.76
C GLN A 63 -53.09 -27.80 75.47
N THR A 64 -52.57 -26.83 76.24
CA THR A 64 -51.16 -26.46 76.25
C THR A 64 -50.75 -26.47 77.71
N PRO A 65 -50.00 -27.47 78.19
CA PRO A 65 -49.54 -27.50 79.57
C PRO A 65 -48.72 -26.25 79.90
N HIS A 66 -49.09 -25.54 80.96
CA HIS A 66 -48.37 -24.35 81.42
C HIS A 66 -48.53 -24.09 82.92
N TYR A 67 -47.67 -23.25 83.47
CA TYR A 67 -47.85 -22.64 84.77
C TYR A 67 -48.61 -21.33 84.67
N SER A 68 -49.47 -21.06 85.65
CA SER A 68 -50.12 -19.75 85.85
C SER A 68 -49.92 -19.29 87.28
N HIS A 69 -49.76 -17.99 87.53
CA HIS A 69 -49.62 -17.46 88.89
C HIS A 69 -50.87 -17.74 89.73
N SER A 70 -50.69 -18.06 91.02
CA SER A 70 -51.81 -18.37 91.93
C SER A 70 -52.63 -17.16 92.33
N SER A 71 -52.08 -15.96 92.17
CA SER A 71 -52.73 -14.67 92.41
C SER A 71 -52.80 -13.86 91.11
N ASN A 72 -53.68 -12.86 91.04
CA ASN A 72 -53.79 -11.96 89.88
C ASN A 72 -52.68 -10.88 89.88
N SER A 73 -51.47 -11.26 90.31
CA SER A 73 -50.32 -10.37 90.46
C SER A 73 -49.75 -9.95 89.11
N LYS A 74 -49.20 -8.73 89.09
CA LYS A 74 -48.55 -8.16 87.90
C LYS A 74 -47.14 -8.73 87.76
N CYS A 75 -47.02 -9.98 87.33
CA CYS A 75 -45.76 -10.49 86.82
C CYS A 75 -45.49 -9.85 85.45
N ASN A 76 -44.40 -9.10 85.31
CA ASN A 76 -44.05 -8.32 84.11
C ASN A 76 -43.58 -9.18 82.91
N GLY A 77 -44.00 -10.44 82.81
CA GLY A 77 -43.78 -11.28 81.62
C GLY A 77 -42.44 -12.02 81.52
N GLY A 78 -41.38 -11.64 82.25
CA GLY A 78 -40.02 -12.19 82.07
C GLY A 78 -39.73 -13.60 82.60
N GLY A 79 -40.76 -14.38 82.96
CA GLY A 79 -40.60 -15.73 83.52
C GLY A 79 -39.96 -16.74 82.56
N PRO A 80 -40.45 -16.86 81.31
CA PRO A 80 -39.89 -17.79 80.33
C PRO A 80 -38.45 -17.45 79.93
N GLU A 81 -38.11 -16.18 79.78
CA GLU A 81 -36.74 -15.70 79.49
C GLU A 81 -35.79 -16.08 80.62
N THR A 82 -36.20 -15.81 81.87
CA THR A 82 -35.41 -16.16 83.05
C THR A 82 -35.21 -17.66 83.16
N ALA A 83 -36.23 -18.47 82.83
CA ALA A 83 -36.12 -19.91 82.83
C ALA A 83 -35.05 -20.41 81.84
N ILE A 84 -35.02 -19.87 80.61
CA ILE A 84 -33.99 -20.21 79.62
C ILE A 84 -32.61 -19.81 80.11
N HIS A 85 -32.47 -18.61 80.70
CA HIS A 85 -31.21 -18.11 81.24
C HIS A 85 -30.66 -19.01 82.36
N ILE A 86 -31.51 -19.42 83.31
CA ILE A 86 -31.14 -20.34 84.39
C ILE A 86 -30.76 -21.71 83.81
N LEU A 87 -31.56 -22.29 82.92
CA LEU A 87 -31.29 -23.59 82.31
C LEU A 87 -29.99 -23.59 81.49
N ALA A 88 -29.66 -22.47 80.84
CA ALA A 88 -28.41 -22.30 80.12
C ALA A 88 -27.19 -22.27 81.05
N LYS A 89 -27.30 -21.59 82.21
CA LYS A 89 -26.28 -21.62 83.26
C LYS A 89 -26.08 -23.04 83.80
N GLU A 90 -27.17 -23.72 84.15
CA GLU A 90 -27.13 -25.12 84.62
C GLU A 90 -26.46 -26.04 83.58
N ALA A 91 -26.77 -25.87 82.28
CA ALA A 91 -26.20 -26.70 81.23
C ALA A 91 -24.66 -26.58 81.15
N ILE A 92 -24.11 -25.37 81.27
CA ILE A 92 -22.66 -25.14 81.24
C ILE A 92 -22.00 -25.65 82.52
N GLU A 93 -22.62 -25.47 83.69
CA GLU A 93 -22.13 -26.00 84.97
C GLU A 93 -22.09 -27.53 84.98
N GLU A 94 -23.14 -28.17 84.47
CA GLU A 94 -23.28 -29.63 84.42
C GLU A 94 -22.27 -30.26 83.45
N HIS A 95 -22.16 -29.71 82.23
CA HIS A 95 -21.36 -30.32 81.17
C HIS A 95 -19.90 -29.86 81.14
N LYS A 96 -19.60 -28.71 81.78
CA LYS A 96 -18.27 -28.09 81.87
C LYS A 96 -17.55 -27.95 80.52
N LYS A 97 -18.29 -27.76 79.44
CA LYS A 97 -17.74 -27.62 78.10
C LYS A 97 -18.52 -26.62 77.26
N LEU A 98 -17.83 -25.97 76.33
CA LEU A 98 -18.43 -25.00 75.42
C LEU A 98 -17.68 -24.98 74.08
N TYR A 99 -18.41 -24.85 72.98
CA TYR A 99 -17.83 -24.60 71.67
C TYR A 99 -17.42 -23.14 71.54
N LEU A 100 -16.12 -22.88 71.50
CA LEU A 100 -15.58 -21.54 71.29
C LEU A 100 -15.43 -21.28 69.80
N ILE A 101 -15.89 -20.11 69.36
CA ILE A 101 -15.76 -19.64 67.99
C ILE A 101 -14.33 -19.19 67.67
N GLU A 102 -14.05 -18.99 66.38
CA GLU A 102 -12.77 -18.48 65.92
C GLU A 102 -12.45 -17.11 66.54
N ARG A 103 -11.19 -16.90 66.89
CA ARG A 103 -10.68 -15.55 67.18
C ARG A 103 -10.12 -15.02 65.87
N ARG A 104 -10.77 -14.01 65.31
CA ARG A 104 -10.36 -13.39 64.05
C ARG A 104 -10.40 -11.88 64.16
N ALA A 105 -9.48 -11.21 63.48
CA ALA A 105 -9.49 -9.76 63.33
C ALA A 105 -9.47 -9.44 61.84
N SER A 106 -10.31 -8.48 61.42
CA SER A 106 -10.35 -8.01 60.05
C SER A 106 -10.36 -6.49 59.99
N PHE A 107 -9.64 -5.93 59.02
CA PHE A 107 -9.62 -4.49 58.76
C PHE A 107 -9.26 -4.24 57.29
N ALA A 108 -9.99 -3.35 56.61
CA ALA A 108 -9.75 -2.96 55.21
C ALA A 108 -9.54 -4.16 54.26
N GLY A 109 -10.39 -5.19 54.35
CA GLY A 109 -10.34 -6.38 53.49
C GLY A 109 -9.22 -7.37 53.79
N ARG A 110 -8.42 -7.15 54.85
CA ARG A 110 -7.46 -8.13 55.36
C ARG A 110 -8.02 -8.82 56.59
N GLU A 111 -7.80 -10.12 56.70
CA GLU A 111 -8.26 -10.95 57.82
C GLU A 111 -7.11 -11.79 58.38
N VAL A 112 -7.08 -11.95 59.70
CA VAL A 112 -6.14 -12.80 60.41
C VAL A 112 -6.90 -13.68 61.38
N ILE A 113 -6.78 -15.00 61.21
CA ILE A 113 -7.31 -16.00 62.14
C ILE A 113 -6.26 -16.26 63.21
N LEU A 114 -6.58 -15.93 64.46
CA LEU A 114 -5.72 -16.08 65.64
C LEU A 114 -5.91 -17.43 66.33
N SER A 115 -7.11 -18.03 66.21
CA SER A 115 -7.37 -19.41 66.60
C SER A 115 -8.60 -19.95 65.91
N LYS A 116 -8.58 -21.25 65.59
CA LYS A 116 -9.74 -21.97 65.05
C LYS A 116 -10.80 -22.25 66.13
N ALA A 117 -12.04 -22.39 65.69
CA ALA A 117 -13.14 -22.81 66.55
C ALA A 117 -12.91 -24.22 67.08
N ARG A 118 -13.26 -24.47 68.34
CA ARG A 118 -13.08 -25.78 68.99
C ARG A 118 -13.97 -25.94 70.20
N LEU A 119 -14.32 -27.19 70.50
CA LEU A 119 -14.91 -27.56 71.77
C LEU A 119 -13.84 -27.51 72.87
N VAL A 120 -14.13 -26.84 73.98
CA VAL A 120 -13.23 -26.73 75.12
C VAL A 120 -13.93 -27.26 76.37
N GLU A 121 -13.26 -28.14 77.09
CA GLU A 121 -13.64 -28.60 78.43
C GLU A 121 -12.93 -27.76 79.48
N PHE A 122 -13.65 -27.25 80.47
CA PHE A 122 -13.17 -26.37 81.53
C PHE A 122 -12.85 -27.15 82.80
N ASP A 123 -11.81 -26.71 83.51
CA ASP A 123 -11.40 -27.30 84.78
C ASP A 123 -12.31 -26.80 85.91
N MET A 124 -12.78 -25.56 85.80
CA MET A 124 -13.70 -24.92 86.74
C MET A 124 -14.81 -24.17 86.00
N VAL A 125 -16.03 -24.25 86.53
CA VAL A 125 -17.20 -23.48 86.08
C VAL A 125 -17.92 -22.97 87.33
N VAL A 126 -18.23 -21.68 87.36
CA VAL A 126 -18.96 -21.01 88.45
C VAL A 126 -20.04 -20.11 87.84
N ALA A 127 -21.33 -20.43 88.02
CA ALA A 127 -22.40 -19.49 87.71
C ALA A 127 -22.41 -18.34 88.71
N GLU A 128 -22.68 -17.13 88.21
CA GLU A 128 -22.78 -15.89 89.02
C GLU A 128 -21.60 -15.69 89.97
N HIS A 129 -20.38 -15.64 89.44
CA HIS A 129 -19.18 -15.43 90.25
C HIS A 129 -19.14 -13.98 90.79
N ARG A 130 -19.69 -13.79 92.00
CA ARG A 130 -19.90 -12.47 92.65
C ARG A 130 -18.63 -11.86 93.27
N GLU A 131 -17.55 -12.62 93.38
CA GLU A 131 -16.27 -12.18 93.95
C GLU A 131 -15.43 -11.32 92.98
N LEU A 132 -15.85 -11.21 91.72
CA LEU A 132 -15.32 -10.26 90.74
C LEU A 132 -15.84 -8.84 91.01
N GLU A 133 -15.61 -8.30 92.21
CA GLU A 133 -16.11 -7.01 92.72
C GLU A 133 -16.44 -5.97 91.62
N ARG A 134 -17.73 -5.76 91.29
CA ARG A 134 -18.31 -4.80 90.30
C ARG A 134 -18.64 -5.29 88.87
N ILE A 135 -18.29 -6.50 88.46
CA ILE A 135 -18.84 -7.12 87.23
C ILE A 135 -19.20 -8.56 87.58
N VAL A 136 -20.49 -8.89 87.56
CA VAL A 136 -20.96 -10.26 87.76
C VAL A 136 -21.23 -10.86 86.37
N PRO A 137 -20.36 -11.75 85.86
CA PRO A 137 -20.66 -12.49 84.65
C PRO A 137 -21.77 -13.50 84.93
N ASP A 138 -22.51 -13.90 83.89
CA ASP A 138 -23.45 -15.01 84.03
C ASP A 138 -22.72 -16.29 84.43
N ILE A 139 -21.58 -16.56 83.80
CA ILE A 139 -20.73 -17.70 84.11
C ILE A 139 -19.26 -17.29 84.01
N TYR A 140 -18.48 -17.74 84.99
CA TYR A 140 -17.03 -17.70 84.99
C TYR A 140 -16.50 -19.11 84.74
N VAL A 141 -15.60 -19.26 83.77
CA VAL A 141 -14.94 -20.54 83.50
C VAL A 141 -13.43 -20.40 83.52
N GLU A 142 -12.76 -21.48 83.95
CA GLU A 142 -11.31 -21.56 83.98
C GLU A 142 -10.81 -22.81 83.23
N LYS A 143 -9.75 -22.63 82.43
CA LYS A 143 -9.00 -23.72 81.81
C LYS A 143 -7.51 -23.46 81.88
N ALA A 144 -6.75 -24.35 82.50
CA ALA A 144 -5.29 -24.29 82.61
C ALA A 144 -4.79 -22.92 83.11
N GLY A 145 -5.41 -22.38 84.16
CA GLY A 145 -5.05 -21.08 84.75
C GLY A 145 -5.52 -19.85 83.96
N ARG A 146 -6.33 -20.03 82.90
CA ARG A 146 -6.89 -18.93 82.10
C ARG A 146 -8.39 -18.85 82.31
N ASN A 147 -8.87 -17.62 82.48
CA ASN A 147 -10.27 -17.32 82.70
C ASN A 147 -10.99 -16.84 81.43
N LEU A 148 -12.28 -17.10 81.38
CA LEU A 148 -13.21 -16.61 80.35
C LEU A 148 -14.53 -16.27 81.03
N LEU A 149 -15.06 -15.08 80.74
CA LEU A 149 -16.40 -14.69 81.12
C LEU A 149 -17.38 -15.13 80.03
N ILE A 150 -18.51 -15.67 80.41
CA ILE A 150 -19.59 -16.01 79.49
C ILE A 150 -20.82 -15.21 79.91
N GLU A 151 -21.42 -14.53 78.93
CA GLU A 151 -22.69 -13.82 79.05
C GLU A 151 -23.75 -14.55 78.24
N ILE A 152 -24.96 -14.68 78.77
CA ILE A 152 -26.07 -15.34 78.08
C ILE A 152 -27.13 -14.29 77.75
N ALA A 153 -27.32 -14.03 76.46
CA ALA A 153 -28.33 -13.12 75.97
C ALA A 153 -29.62 -13.89 75.63
N VAL A 154 -30.72 -13.63 76.34
CA VAL A 154 -32.04 -14.23 76.05
C VAL A 154 -33.03 -13.20 75.50
N THR A 155 -32.91 -11.96 75.96
CA THR A 155 -33.79 -10.85 75.57
C THR A 155 -33.01 -9.73 74.92
N HIS A 156 -31.88 -9.36 75.51
CA HIS A 156 -31.01 -8.31 75.02
C HIS A 156 -29.55 -8.78 75.09
N PRO A 157 -28.72 -8.38 74.10
CA PRO A 157 -27.29 -8.56 74.20
C PRO A 157 -26.70 -7.71 75.33
N CYS A 158 -25.47 -7.99 75.68
CA CYS A 158 -24.67 -7.27 76.64
C CYS A 158 -24.53 -5.80 76.20
N ASP A 159 -24.84 -4.87 77.11
CA ASP A 159 -24.73 -3.44 76.81
C ASP A 159 -23.28 -2.97 76.68
N GLU A 160 -23.10 -1.82 76.00
CA GLU A 160 -21.78 -1.23 75.77
C GLU A 160 -21.05 -0.91 77.09
N MET A 161 -21.76 -0.43 78.12
CA MET A 161 -21.17 -0.11 79.43
C MET A 161 -20.56 -1.33 80.10
N LYS A 162 -21.19 -2.51 79.99
CA LYS A 162 -20.71 -3.77 80.54
C LYS A 162 -19.55 -4.31 79.70
N ILE A 163 -19.63 -4.20 78.37
CA ILE A 163 -18.52 -4.55 77.47
C ILE A 163 -17.28 -3.70 77.76
N GLU A 164 -17.43 -2.39 77.98
CA GLU A 164 -16.32 -1.49 78.35
C GLU A 164 -15.69 -1.88 79.68
N LYS A 165 -16.50 -2.21 80.69
CA LYS A 165 -16.00 -2.67 81.99
C LYS A 165 -15.24 -3.99 81.86
N ILE A 166 -15.73 -4.93 81.04
CA ILE A 166 -15.05 -6.20 80.73
C ILE A 166 -13.70 -5.91 80.05
N ARG A 167 -13.70 -5.05 79.02
CA ARG A 167 -12.50 -4.63 78.28
C ARG A 167 -11.46 -3.98 79.20
N ALA A 168 -11.89 -3.10 80.11
CA ALA A 168 -11.03 -2.43 81.07
C ALA A 168 -10.32 -3.40 82.04
N ARG A 169 -10.92 -4.56 82.32
CA ARG A 169 -10.27 -5.62 83.12
C ARG A 169 -9.32 -6.50 82.34
N GLY A 170 -9.40 -6.49 81.01
CA GLY A 170 -8.56 -7.34 80.17
C GLY A 170 -8.90 -8.83 80.24
N VAL A 171 -10.09 -9.20 80.73
CA VAL A 171 -10.53 -10.61 80.81
C VAL A 171 -11.35 -10.96 79.58
N PRO A 172 -11.01 -12.02 78.82
CA PRO A 172 -11.79 -12.45 77.66
C PRO A 172 -13.26 -12.71 78.02
N ALA A 173 -14.16 -12.30 77.14
CA ALA A 173 -15.59 -12.51 77.32
C ALA A 173 -16.27 -12.93 76.03
N LEU A 174 -17.14 -13.92 76.13
CA LEU A 174 -17.94 -14.46 75.05
C LEU A 174 -19.42 -14.31 75.39
N GLU A 175 -20.20 -13.81 74.47
CA GLU A 175 -21.65 -13.84 74.56
C GLU A 175 -22.21 -15.03 73.78
N ILE A 176 -23.18 -15.71 74.37
CA ILE A 176 -24.00 -16.73 73.72
C ILE A 176 -25.40 -16.17 73.56
N ASP A 177 -25.87 -16.09 72.32
CA ASP A 177 -27.18 -15.54 71.98
C ASP A 177 -28.23 -16.66 71.90
N LEU A 178 -29.10 -16.69 72.89
CA LEU A 178 -30.25 -17.58 73.00
C LEU A 178 -31.57 -16.86 72.70
N SER A 179 -31.55 -15.61 72.21
CA SER A 179 -32.77 -14.85 71.92
C SER A 179 -33.67 -15.54 70.88
N GLY A 180 -33.07 -16.30 69.96
CA GLY A 180 -33.79 -17.11 68.97
C GLY A 180 -34.45 -18.39 69.52
N LEU A 181 -34.19 -18.79 70.76
CA LEU A 181 -34.80 -20.03 71.29
C LEU A 181 -36.30 -19.84 71.60
N PRO A 182 -37.15 -20.83 71.25
CA PRO A 182 -38.53 -20.86 71.71
C PRO A 182 -38.60 -20.77 73.24
N ARG A 183 -39.44 -19.88 73.77
CA ARG A 183 -39.61 -19.65 75.21
C ARG A 183 -40.10 -20.88 76.01
N ASN A 184 -40.61 -21.89 75.31
CA ASN A 184 -41.01 -23.18 75.85
C ASN A 184 -40.06 -24.33 75.50
N ALA A 185 -38.82 -24.03 75.10
CA ALA A 185 -37.83 -25.03 74.73
C ALA A 185 -37.52 -26.01 75.87
N ASP A 186 -37.20 -27.24 75.47
CA ASP A 186 -36.83 -28.31 76.38
C ASP A 186 -35.36 -28.20 76.81
N ARG A 187 -35.02 -28.80 77.96
CA ARG A 187 -33.67 -28.76 78.54
C ARG A 187 -32.61 -29.24 77.55
N ASP A 188 -32.89 -30.31 76.80
CA ASP A 188 -31.94 -30.87 75.82
C ASP A 188 -31.70 -29.91 74.65
N VAL A 189 -32.75 -29.22 74.19
CA VAL A 189 -32.65 -28.20 73.12
C VAL A 189 -31.83 -27.00 73.60
N ILE A 190 -32.10 -26.51 74.82
CA ILE A 190 -31.36 -25.40 75.43
C ILE A 190 -29.89 -25.80 75.62
N THR A 191 -29.63 -27.00 76.14
CA THR A 191 -28.26 -27.53 76.37
C THR A 191 -27.48 -27.62 75.05
N GLN A 192 -28.09 -28.19 74.02
CA GLN A 192 -27.48 -28.33 72.70
C GLN A 192 -27.15 -26.95 72.08
N ALA A 193 -28.10 -26.01 72.14
CA ALA A 193 -27.89 -24.64 71.66
C ALA A 193 -26.75 -23.94 72.42
N VAL A 194 -26.76 -23.99 73.75
CA VAL A 194 -25.75 -23.34 74.60
C VAL A 194 -24.37 -23.90 74.34
N ILE A 195 -24.22 -25.23 74.29
CA ILE A 195 -22.91 -25.87 74.13
C ILE A 195 -22.37 -25.72 72.70
N TYR A 196 -23.22 -25.85 71.66
CA TYR A 196 -22.74 -25.98 70.27
C TYR A 196 -23.32 -24.97 69.28
N ASP A 197 -24.63 -24.73 69.28
CA ASP A 197 -25.28 -24.21 68.05
C ASP A 197 -25.60 -22.71 68.08
N ALA A 198 -25.89 -22.15 69.25
CA ALA A 198 -26.30 -20.76 69.40
C ALA A 198 -25.27 -19.78 68.81
N PRO A 199 -25.69 -18.67 68.18
CA PRO A 199 -24.77 -17.63 67.76
C PRO A 199 -23.91 -17.14 68.92
N ARG A 200 -22.64 -16.86 68.64
CA ARG A 200 -21.66 -16.43 69.65
C ARG A 200 -20.89 -15.23 69.14
N SER A 201 -20.51 -14.34 70.04
CA SER A 201 -19.68 -13.19 69.72
C SER A 201 -18.64 -12.98 70.83
N TRP A 202 -17.42 -12.63 70.43
CA TRP A 202 -16.42 -12.17 71.40
C TRP A 202 -16.78 -10.73 71.78
N LEU A 203 -17.21 -10.52 73.03
CA LEU A 203 -17.41 -9.18 73.59
C LEU A 203 -16.06 -8.48 73.77
N PHE A 204 -15.05 -9.25 74.19
CA PHE A 204 -13.67 -8.78 74.29
C PHE A 204 -12.68 -9.94 74.22
N HIS A 205 -11.57 -9.72 73.53
CA HIS A 205 -10.38 -10.57 73.63
C HIS A 205 -9.12 -9.76 73.28
N ALA A 206 -8.13 -9.71 74.17
CA ALA A 206 -6.92 -8.91 74.00
C ALA A 206 -6.17 -9.21 72.69
N ASP A 207 -6.01 -10.49 72.33
CA ASP A 207 -5.37 -10.87 71.05
C ASP A 207 -6.11 -10.34 69.81
N ILE A 208 -7.46 -10.31 69.83
CA ILE A 208 -8.28 -9.80 68.71
C ILE A 208 -8.06 -8.30 68.57
N ASP A 209 -8.17 -7.54 69.67
CA ASP A 209 -7.93 -6.09 69.69
C ASP A 209 -6.50 -5.75 69.23
N SER A 210 -5.49 -6.48 69.72
CA SER A 210 -4.09 -6.29 69.31
C SER A 210 -3.88 -6.56 67.83
N ALA A 211 -4.48 -7.63 67.28
CA ALA A 211 -4.41 -7.94 65.86
C ALA A 211 -5.11 -6.88 65.00
N HIS A 212 -6.28 -6.40 65.44
CA HIS A 212 -7.00 -5.32 64.76
C HIS A 212 -6.19 -4.01 64.74
N ALA A 213 -5.59 -3.63 65.88
CA ALA A 213 -4.72 -2.46 65.97
C ALA A 213 -3.49 -2.57 65.04
N LYS A 214 -2.86 -3.75 64.96
CA LYS A 214 -1.75 -4.01 64.02
C LYS A 214 -2.18 -3.88 62.57
N LEU A 215 -3.34 -4.43 62.19
CA LEU A 215 -3.87 -4.32 60.83
C LEU A 215 -4.15 -2.86 60.45
N ARG A 216 -4.76 -2.10 61.37
CA ARG A 216 -5.02 -0.66 61.18
C ARG A 216 -3.74 0.14 61.01
N ALA A 217 -2.77 0.00 61.93
CA ALA A 217 -1.49 0.71 61.83
C ALA A 217 -0.73 0.36 60.54
N ALA A 218 -0.79 -0.90 60.09
CA ALA A 218 -0.19 -1.31 58.82
C ALA A 218 -0.90 -0.71 57.60
N HIS A 219 -2.23 -0.52 57.66
CA HIS A 219 -3.00 0.15 56.62
C HIS A 219 -2.64 1.64 56.55
N GLU A 220 -2.72 2.35 57.68
CA GLU A 220 -2.40 3.78 57.79
C GLU A 220 -0.95 4.05 57.31
N LYS A 221 0.00 3.20 57.69
CA LYS A 221 1.38 3.29 57.20
C LYS A 221 1.46 3.11 55.68
N LYS A 222 0.75 2.12 55.12
CA LYS A 222 0.74 1.88 53.68
C LYS A 222 0.15 3.06 52.90
N GLU A 223 -0.91 3.67 53.41
CA GLU A 223 -1.51 4.87 52.82
C GLU A 223 -0.55 6.05 52.87
N ALA A 224 0.08 6.31 54.03
CA ALA A 224 1.08 7.37 54.17
C ALA A 224 2.30 7.15 53.24
N ASP A 225 2.79 5.92 53.15
CA ASP A 225 3.89 5.55 52.24
C ASP A 225 3.48 5.75 50.77
N ALA A 226 2.23 5.42 50.39
CA ALA A 226 1.73 5.63 49.04
C ALA A 226 1.59 7.12 48.69
N THR A 227 1.05 7.93 49.60
CA THR A 227 0.98 9.39 49.44
C THR A 227 2.37 10.00 49.27
N LYS A 228 3.32 9.63 50.14
CA LYS A 228 4.69 10.12 50.04
C LYS A 228 5.35 9.72 48.72
N GLN A 229 5.19 8.46 48.28
CA GLN A 229 5.70 8.00 46.99
C GLN A 229 5.11 8.77 45.81
N PHE A 230 3.82 9.09 45.87
CA PHE A 230 3.15 9.92 44.87
C PHE A 230 3.75 11.35 44.85
N ASP A 231 3.89 11.99 46.00
CA ASP A 231 4.46 13.34 46.12
C ASP A 231 5.92 13.39 45.64
N ASP A 232 6.74 12.40 46.01
CA ASP A 232 8.14 12.30 45.57
C ASP A 232 8.22 12.14 44.04
N ALA A 233 7.36 11.32 43.45
CA ALA A 233 7.28 11.14 42.00
C ALA A 233 6.79 12.41 41.27
N LEU A 234 5.79 13.09 41.83
CA LEU A 234 5.27 14.36 41.29
C LEU A 234 6.33 15.47 41.33
N ASN A 235 7.09 15.55 42.42
CA ASN A 235 8.20 16.49 42.57
C ASN A 235 9.32 16.19 41.57
N LEU A 236 9.65 14.90 41.37
CA LEU A 236 10.62 14.48 40.36
C LEU A 236 10.18 14.90 38.94
N LEU A 237 8.92 14.62 38.56
CA LEU A 237 8.35 15.04 37.28
C LEU A 237 8.39 16.56 37.12
N SER A 238 7.98 17.31 38.15
CA SER A 238 7.97 18.78 38.13
C SER A 238 9.38 19.36 37.96
N ARG A 239 10.38 18.77 38.62
CA ARG A 239 11.78 19.18 38.47
C ARG A 239 12.29 18.87 37.07
N ASP A 240 12.02 17.66 36.56
CA ASP A 240 12.43 17.22 35.23
C ASP A 240 11.81 18.09 34.12
N TYR A 241 10.56 18.50 34.30
CA TYR A 241 9.86 19.43 33.40
C TYR A 241 10.56 20.80 33.33
N ARG A 242 10.90 21.38 34.49
CA ARG A 242 11.61 22.67 34.56
C ARG A 242 13.01 22.59 33.96
N LEU A 243 13.72 21.47 34.18
CA LEU A 243 15.00 21.22 33.52
C LEU A 243 14.82 21.16 32.00
N GLY A 244 13.79 20.47 31.51
CA GLY A 244 13.44 20.46 30.09
C GLY A 244 13.25 21.86 29.51
N LEU A 245 12.47 22.72 30.18
CA LEU A 245 12.31 24.12 29.75
C LEU A 245 13.65 24.88 29.72
N SER A 246 14.50 24.69 30.72
CA SER A 246 15.83 25.33 30.77
C SER A 246 16.80 24.78 29.73
N ASP A 247 16.70 23.50 29.35
CA ASP A 247 17.54 22.89 28.33
C ASP A 247 17.12 23.42 26.94
N LEU A 248 15.81 23.50 26.70
CA LEU A 248 15.25 24.02 25.46
C LEU A 248 15.56 25.50 25.23
N SER A 249 15.59 26.33 26.28
CA SER A 249 15.91 27.76 26.13
C SER A 249 17.36 28.03 25.71
N LYS A 250 18.26 27.05 25.87
CA LYS A 250 19.67 27.12 25.44
C LYS A 250 19.88 26.65 24.00
N GLN A 251 18.88 25.99 23.41
CA GLN A 251 18.99 25.49 22.04
C GLN A 251 18.70 26.62 21.06
N GLU A 252 19.47 26.68 19.99
CA GLU A 252 19.21 27.60 18.88
C GLU A 252 17.89 27.25 18.20
N LYS A 253 17.18 28.27 17.72
CA LYS A 253 16.00 28.05 16.87
C LYS A 253 16.39 27.25 15.65
N LEU A 254 15.50 26.37 15.23
CA LEU A 254 15.70 25.62 14.00
C LEU A 254 15.74 26.60 12.83
N GLU A 255 16.90 26.72 12.19
CA GLU A 255 16.98 27.32 10.87
C GLU A 255 16.28 26.40 9.89
N ILE A 256 15.04 26.75 9.54
CA ILE A 256 14.31 26.08 8.47
C ILE A 256 14.92 26.60 7.18
N SER A 257 16.03 25.98 6.74
CA SER A 257 16.55 26.15 5.38
C SER A 257 15.39 25.88 4.44
N ASP A 258 14.99 26.92 3.74
CA ASP A 258 13.77 27.00 2.95
C ASP A 258 13.61 25.80 2.02
N ALA A 259 12.90 24.77 2.48
CA ALA A 259 12.39 23.78 1.56
C ALA A 259 11.24 24.48 0.85
N ASP A 260 11.49 24.88 -0.40
CA ASP A 260 10.52 25.57 -1.27
C ASP A 260 9.12 24.92 -1.22
N GLU A 261 9.04 23.60 -0.97
CA GLU A 261 7.84 22.81 -0.68
C GLU A 261 6.95 23.37 0.45
N LEU A 262 7.54 23.73 1.60
CA LEU A 262 6.79 24.21 2.77
C LEU A 262 6.35 25.67 2.60
N ARG A 263 7.11 26.47 1.84
CA ARG A 263 6.75 27.86 1.51
C ARG A 263 5.60 27.90 0.52
N ALA A 264 5.62 27.04 -0.50
CA ALA A 264 4.56 26.93 -1.49
C ALA A 264 3.17 26.65 -0.88
N THR A 265 3.15 25.98 0.27
CA THR A 265 1.93 25.55 0.98
C THR A 265 1.59 26.39 2.21
N ARG A 266 2.37 27.44 2.53
CA ARG A 266 2.27 28.24 3.77
C ARG A 266 2.46 27.45 5.07
N LEU A 267 2.81 26.16 5.01
CA LEU A 267 3.02 25.29 6.18
C LEU A 267 4.13 25.80 7.12
N VAL A 268 5.11 26.55 6.60
CA VAL A 268 6.17 27.18 7.42
C VAL A 268 5.58 28.07 8.53
N GLN A 269 4.45 28.75 8.27
CA GLN A 269 3.83 29.67 9.23
C GLN A 269 3.22 28.96 10.45
N HIS A 270 3.09 27.62 10.38
CA HIS A 270 2.52 26.79 11.43
C HIS A 270 3.59 25.94 12.14
N ILE A 271 4.85 26.35 12.03
CA ILE A 271 5.97 25.82 12.80
C ILE A 271 6.35 26.83 13.89
N GLY A 272 6.62 26.35 15.10
CA GLY A 272 6.90 27.18 16.27
C GLY A 272 5.64 27.72 16.96
N ILE A 273 4.48 27.11 16.71
CA ILE A 273 3.22 27.44 17.39
C ILE A 273 3.35 27.08 18.87
N HIS A 274 2.96 28.00 19.75
CA HIS A 274 2.97 27.73 21.18
C HIS A 274 1.97 26.61 21.53
N ILE A 275 2.48 25.54 22.15
CA ILE A 275 1.69 24.44 22.70
C ILE A 275 2.26 24.11 24.08
N SER A 276 1.38 24.03 25.08
CA SER A 276 1.73 23.65 26.45
C SER A 276 2.42 22.28 26.50
N GLY A 277 3.24 22.04 27.53
CA GLY A 277 3.98 20.80 27.69
C GLY A 277 5.36 20.79 27.03
N ALA A 278 5.91 21.94 26.64
CA ALA A 278 7.24 22.04 26.03
C ALA A 278 8.34 21.35 26.85
N GLY A 279 8.29 21.46 28.19
CA GLY A 279 9.27 20.83 29.10
C GLY A 279 9.27 19.30 29.08
N CYS A 280 8.28 18.66 28.45
CA CYS A 280 8.24 17.20 28.27
C CYS A 280 9.12 16.72 27.09
N PHE A 281 9.57 17.63 26.23
CA PHE A 281 10.32 17.31 25.02
C PHE A 281 11.80 17.63 25.18
N THR A 282 12.65 16.91 24.44
CA THR A 282 14.08 17.22 24.28
C THR A 282 14.33 18.17 23.11
N TRP A 283 13.37 18.23 22.19
CA TRP A 283 13.40 19.08 21.00
C TRP A 283 12.55 20.34 21.21
N PRO A 284 13.00 21.51 20.72
CA PRO A 284 12.21 22.74 20.76
C PRO A 284 10.95 22.62 19.90
N LEU A 285 9.99 23.52 20.16
CA LEU A 285 8.66 23.52 19.53
C LEU A 285 8.73 23.45 18.00
N ASP A 286 9.54 24.30 17.40
CA ASP A 286 9.78 24.36 15.97
C ASP A 286 10.30 23.03 15.40
N ARG A 287 11.20 22.36 16.10
CA ARG A 287 11.83 21.13 15.63
C ARG A 287 10.87 19.95 15.59
N TRP A 288 10.15 19.67 16.67
CA TRP A 288 9.20 18.55 16.66
C TRP A 288 7.96 18.84 15.82
N GLN A 289 7.52 20.11 15.71
CA GLN A 289 6.44 20.49 14.81
C GLN A 289 6.83 20.35 13.34
N ASN A 290 8.02 20.81 12.97
CA ASN A 290 8.57 20.61 11.63
C ASN A 290 8.71 19.11 11.30
N PHE A 291 9.13 18.29 12.27
CA PHE A 291 9.15 16.83 12.10
C PHE A 291 7.76 16.28 11.78
N ILE A 292 6.73 16.66 12.55
CA ILE A 292 5.35 16.23 12.30
C ILE A 292 4.90 16.65 10.90
N ILE A 293 5.10 17.91 10.51
CA ILE A 293 4.73 18.40 9.19
C ILE A 293 5.43 17.58 8.10
N ARG A 294 6.75 17.45 8.17
CA ARG A 294 7.53 16.77 7.12
C ARG A 294 7.17 15.31 6.97
N GLU A 295 6.94 14.63 8.09
CA GLU A 295 6.71 13.20 8.07
C GLU A 295 5.25 12.83 7.80
N PHE A 296 4.30 13.54 8.43
CA PHE A 296 2.89 13.17 8.43
C PHE A 296 2.00 14.07 7.57
N VAL A 297 2.43 15.28 7.20
CA VAL A 297 1.65 16.15 6.32
C VAL A 297 2.20 16.10 4.89
N VAL A 298 3.52 16.25 4.74
CA VAL A 298 4.22 16.31 3.45
C VAL A 298 4.78 14.94 3.02
N GLY A 299 5.02 14.02 3.95
CA GLY A 299 5.76 12.78 3.70
C GLY A 299 5.10 11.86 2.66
N SER A 300 5.91 11.30 1.76
CA SER A 300 5.46 10.46 0.63
C SER A 300 4.88 9.08 1.01
N GLN A 301 4.96 8.67 2.28
CA GLN A 301 4.36 7.42 2.78
C GLN A 301 3.26 7.69 3.82
N LEU A 302 3.53 8.52 4.81
CA LEU A 302 2.61 8.80 5.93
C LEU A 302 1.69 10.01 5.70
N GLY A 303 2.00 10.89 4.74
CA GLY A 303 1.15 12.03 4.37
C GLY A 303 -0.07 11.65 3.51
N HIS A 304 -0.07 10.43 2.96
CA HIS A 304 -1.19 9.92 2.15
C HIS A 304 -2.22 9.13 2.99
N ASP A 305 -1.75 8.43 4.02
CA ASP A 305 -2.56 7.57 4.88
C ASP A 305 -3.13 8.32 6.08
N ALA A 306 -4.28 7.86 6.57
CA ALA A 306 -4.83 8.38 7.82
C ALA A 306 -4.00 7.89 9.02
N TYR A 307 -3.53 8.79 9.88
CA TYR A 307 -2.68 8.48 11.03
C TYR A 307 -3.31 8.94 12.35
N ARG A 308 -3.03 8.23 13.45
CA ARG A 308 -3.52 8.58 14.79
C ARG A 308 -2.44 9.30 15.59
N VAL A 309 -2.85 10.05 16.62
CA VAL A 309 -1.94 10.70 17.57
C VAL A 309 -0.92 9.71 18.16
N LYS A 310 -1.36 8.48 18.47
CA LYS A 310 -0.48 7.39 18.94
C LYS A 310 0.68 7.10 17.97
N THR A 311 0.44 7.13 16.67
CA THR A 311 1.49 6.90 15.65
C THR A 311 2.53 8.01 15.69
N VAL A 312 2.08 9.26 15.73
CA VAL A 312 2.96 10.44 15.83
C VAL A 312 3.76 10.42 17.13
N PHE A 313 3.11 10.12 18.25
CA PHE A 313 3.75 9.97 19.55
C PHE A 313 4.83 8.89 19.54
N SER A 314 4.56 7.73 18.94
CA SER A 314 5.57 6.66 18.83
C SER A 314 6.77 7.11 18.03
N ARG A 315 6.57 7.77 16.88
CA ARG A 315 7.68 8.23 16.03
C ARG A 315 8.54 9.28 16.71
N LEU A 316 7.93 10.24 17.43
CA LEU A 316 8.66 11.21 18.25
C LEU A 316 9.40 10.54 19.43
N LYS A 317 8.79 9.54 20.07
CA LYS A 317 9.43 8.75 21.12
C LYS A 317 10.65 8.01 20.61
N ASP A 318 10.53 7.35 19.45
CA ASP A 318 11.60 6.56 18.82
C ASP A 318 12.73 7.47 18.30
N ALA A 319 12.40 8.68 17.85
CA ALA A 319 13.36 9.71 17.48
C ALA A 319 14.05 10.39 18.69
N GLY A 320 13.70 10.01 19.93
CA GLY A 320 14.29 10.59 21.14
C GLY A 320 13.81 12.00 21.47
N ALA A 321 12.70 12.47 20.88
CA ALA A 321 12.15 13.80 21.09
C ALA A 321 11.41 13.97 22.43
N ILE A 322 11.11 12.87 23.13
CA ILE A 322 10.36 12.87 24.40
C ILE A 322 11.27 12.47 25.56
N ARG A 323 11.29 13.30 26.60
CA ARG A 323 12.09 13.06 27.81
C ARG A 323 11.64 11.76 28.52
N PRO A 324 12.57 10.98 29.11
CA PRO A 324 12.27 9.64 29.62
C PRO A 324 11.08 9.55 30.59
N LEU A 325 10.97 10.49 31.54
CA LEU A 325 9.91 10.50 32.55
C LEU A 325 8.53 10.85 31.99
N PHE A 326 8.44 11.45 30.81
CA PHE A 326 7.19 11.85 30.18
C PHE A 326 6.74 10.90 29.07
N LYS A 327 7.47 9.79 28.85
CA LYS A 327 7.05 8.72 27.94
C LYS A 327 5.74 8.06 28.38
N PHE A 328 5.42 8.12 29.67
CA PHE A 328 4.14 7.72 30.23
C PHE A 328 3.88 8.55 31.49
N VAL A 329 2.73 9.23 31.53
CA VAL A 329 2.23 9.95 32.70
C VAL A 329 0.79 9.49 32.89
N ASN A 330 0.46 9.00 34.08
CA ASN A 330 -0.91 8.57 34.36
C ASN A 330 -1.84 9.78 34.56
N LYS A 331 -3.15 9.54 34.63
CA LYS A 331 -4.15 10.61 34.74
C LYS A 331 -4.03 11.41 36.04
N GLU A 332 -3.63 10.78 37.14
CA GLU A 332 -3.50 11.43 38.45
C GLU A 332 -2.34 12.43 38.44
N PHE A 333 -1.16 12.03 37.93
CA PHE A 333 -0.02 12.91 37.74
C PHE A 333 -0.30 14.01 36.71
N GLU A 334 -0.99 13.69 35.61
CA GLU A 334 -1.39 14.69 34.61
C GLU A 334 -2.27 15.78 35.22
N ALA A 335 -3.31 15.38 35.98
CA ALA A 335 -4.20 16.32 36.66
C ALA A 335 -3.46 17.15 37.72
N ALA A 336 -2.60 16.53 38.52
CA ALA A 336 -1.83 17.23 39.54
C ALA A 336 -0.84 18.26 38.96
N LEU A 337 -0.15 17.91 37.86
CA LEU A 337 0.77 18.83 37.18
C LEU A 337 0.02 19.99 36.49
N GLN A 338 -1.16 19.72 35.92
CA GLN A 338 -2.03 20.75 35.30
C GLN A 338 -2.64 21.71 36.31
N ALA A 339 -2.99 21.24 37.51
CA ALA A 339 -3.50 22.10 38.58
C ALA A 339 -2.42 23.00 39.20
N GLY A 340 -1.14 22.69 38.97
CA GLY A 340 0.00 23.46 39.43
C GLY A 340 0.32 24.68 38.56
N PRO A 341 1.44 25.38 38.85
CA PRO A 341 1.87 26.57 38.10
C PRO A 341 2.59 26.25 36.77
N LEU A 342 2.67 24.98 36.39
CA LEU A 342 3.37 24.55 35.18
C LEU A 342 2.39 24.59 34.00
N ASP A 343 2.84 25.15 32.87
CA ASP A 343 2.11 25.08 31.60
C ASP A 343 2.22 23.66 31.00
N PHE A 344 1.59 22.69 31.67
CA PHE A 344 1.81 21.28 31.44
C PHE A 344 0.73 20.64 30.55
N LEU A 345 1.19 19.95 29.51
CA LEU A 345 0.45 18.89 28.84
C LEU A 345 1.37 17.67 28.70
N THR A 346 0.78 16.48 28.75
CA THR A 346 1.50 15.27 28.35
C THR A 346 1.90 15.39 26.89
N PRO A 347 3.02 14.77 26.45
CA PRO A 347 3.42 14.85 25.04
C PRO A 347 2.32 14.37 24.09
N TYR A 348 1.54 13.37 24.49
CA TYR A 348 0.40 12.89 23.72
C TYR A 348 -0.65 13.99 23.50
N ARG A 349 -1.03 14.73 24.55
CA ARG A 349 -1.98 15.85 24.46
C ARG A 349 -1.40 17.04 23.71
N ALA A 350 -0.12 17.36 23.90
CA ALA A 350 0.54 18.42 23.17
C ALA A 350 0.53 18.15 21.64
N ILE A 351 0.85 16.91 21.24
CA ILE A 351 0.76 16.48 19.83
C ILE A 351 -0.68 16.56 19.32
N GLU A 352 -1.65 16.09 20.12
CA GLU A 352 -3.08 16.18 19.77
C GLU A 352 -3.53 17.63 19.54
N MET A 353 -3.13 18.56 20.41
CA MET A 353 -3.43 19.99 20.29
C MET A 353 -2.79 20.60 19.05
N TYR A 354 -1.56 20.21 18.72
CA TYR A 354 -0.90 20.67 17.50
C TYR A 354 -1.58 20.15 16.23
N LEU A 355 -1.95 18.87 16.18
CA LEU A 355 -2.71 18.31 15.06
C LEU A 355 -4.11 18.93 14.95
N PHE A 356 -4.74 19.25 16.07
CA PHE A 356 -6.00 20.00 16.09
C PHE A 356 -5.83 21.41 15.52
N HIS A 357 -4.73 22.11 15.86
CA HIS A 357 -4.38 23.39 15.25
C HIS A 357 -4.25 23.26 13.72
N LEU A 358 -3.44 22.30 13.22
CA LEU A 358 -3.31 22.07 11.78
C LEU A 358 -4.65 21.73 11.11
N ALA A 359 -5.55 21.05 11.81
CA ALA A 359 -6.88 20.73 11.30
C ALA A 359 -7.76 21.97 11.18
N ARG A 360 -7.70 22.86 12.19
CA ARG A 360 -8.45 24.12 12.19
C ARG A 360 -8.01 25.07 11.09
N GLU A 361 -6.70 25.09 10.80
CA GLU A 361 -6.12 25.89 9.71
C GLU A 361 -6.27 25.23 8.32
N GLY A 362 -6.89 24.05 8.23
CA GLY A 362 -7.26 23.42 6.97
C GLY A 362 -6.16 22.61 6.26
N PHE A 363 -5.08 22.25 6.94
CA PHE A 363 -4.01 21.41 6.35
C PHE A 363 -4.31 19.92 6.43
N VAL A 364 -4.99 19.53 7.51
CA VAL A 364 -5.42 18.16 7.76
C VAL A 364 -6.89 18.16 8.18
N TYR A 365 -7.53 16.99 8.19
CA TYR A 365 -8.88 16.83 8.70
C TYR A 365 -8.96 15.54 9.51
N LYS A 366 -9.91 15.49 10.45
CA LYS A 366 -10.06 14.36 11.38
C LYS A 366 -11.24 13.48 10.97
N ILE A 367 -10.99 12.19 10.70
CA ILE A 367 -12.02 11.17 10.45
C ILE A 367 -11.83 10.03 11.44
N SER A 368 -12.88 9.66 12.17
CA SER A 368 -12.89 8.48 13.07
C SER A 368 -11.68 8.40 14.01
N GLY A 369 -11.21 9.55 14.50
CA GLY A 369 -10.06 9.64 15.41
C GLY A 369 -8.67 9.60 14.74
N ALA A 370 -8.60 9.51 13.42
CA ALA A 370 -7.37 9.66 12.63
C ALA A 370 -7.34 11.01 11.91
N TYR A 371 -6.15 11.50 11.58
CA TYR A 371 -5.88 12.71 10.83
C TYR A 371 -5.37 12.34 9.44
N GLN A 372 -5.75 13.13 8.43
CA GLN A 372 -5.29 12.96 7.05
C GLN A 372 -5.07 14.33 6.39
N THR A 373 -4.08 14.45 5.52
CA THR A 373 -3.78 15.68 4.77
C THR A 373 -4.85 15.97 3.72
N VAL A 374 -5.28 17.23 3.65
CA VAL A 374 -6.25 17.73 2.66
C VAL A 374 -5.72 17.57 1.23
N SER A 375 -6.61 17.26 0.28
CA SER A 375 -6.28 16.97 -1.12
C SER A 375 -5.48 18.09 -1.80
N ASP A 376 -5.87 19.34 -1.60
CA ASP A 376 -5.30 20.48 -2.34
C ASP A 376 -3.87 20.76 -1.89
N ILE A 377 -3.62 20.64 -0.58
CA ILE A 377 -2.28 20.71 0.00
C ILE A 377 -1.40 19.58 -0.54
N ARG A 378 -1.95 18.37 -0.64
CA ARG A 378 -1.24 17.21 -1.20
C ARG A 378 -0.87 17.41 -2.67
N VAL A 379 -1.81 17.88 -3.51
CA VAL A 379 -1.56 18.16 -4.93
C VAL A 379 -0.51 19.26 -5.09
N SER A 380 -0.56 20.30 -4.25
CA SER A 380 0.43 21.38 -4.26
C SER A 380 1.84 20.88 -3.91
N ILE A 381 1.98 20.01 -2.90
CA ILE A 381 3.26 19.41 -2.50
C ILE A 381 3.81 18.53 -3.62
N GLU A 382 2.97 17.65 -4.17
CA GLU A 382 3.40 16.73 -5.23
C GLU A 382 3.82 17.50 -6.49
N GLY A 383 3.02 18.50 -6.90
CA GLY A 383 3.37 19.36 -8.02
C GLY A 383 4.69 20.11 -7.80
N HIS A 384 4.99 20.51 -6.57
CA HIS A 384 6.28 21.12 -6.25
C HIS A 384 7.45 20.13 -6.33
N ARG A 385 7.28 18.92 -5.81
CA ARG A 385 8.28 17.84 -5.91
C ARG A 385 8.57 17.46 -7.35
N GLU A 386 7.52 17.26 -8.14
CA GLU A 386 7.63 16.98 -9.56
C GLU A 386 8.37 18.11 -10.30
N ARG A 387 8.11 19.37 -9.93
CA ARG A 387 8.84 20.52 -10.48
C ARG A 387 10.33 20.48 -10.13
N LEU A 388 10.69 20.19 -8.87
CA LEU A 388 12.10 20.09 -8.47
C LEU A 388 12.83 18.93 -9.17
N VAL A 389 12.21 17.76 -9.25
CA VAL A 389 12.74 16.60 -9.98
C VAL A 389 12.92 16.94 -11.47
N ARG A 390 11.96 17.64 -12.06
CA ARG A 390 12.03 18.11 -13.45
C ARG A 390 13.18 19.09 -13.66
N ILE A 391 13.34 20.10 -12.79
CA ILE A 391 14.45 21.06 -12.82
C ILE A 391 15.80 20.32 -12.74
N GLN A 392 15.92 19.34 -11.83
CA GLN A 392 17.14 18.54 -11.70
C GLN A 392 17.42 17.74 -12.98
N ARG A 393 16.45 16.98 -13.48
CA ARG A 393 16.60 16.17 -14.71
C ARG A 393 16.98 17.02 -15.92
N ARG A 394 16.35 18.19 -16.08
CA ARG A 394 16.66 19.16 -17.14
C ARG A 394 18.09 19.70 -17.01
N THR A 395 18.52 20.02 -15.78
CA THR A 395 19.87 20.47 -15.48
C THR A 395 20.92 19.41 -15.84
N GLU A 396 20.69 18.17 -15.43
CA GLU A 396 21.59 17.04 -15.71
C GLU A 396 21.69 16.75 -17.21
N GLY A 397 20.55 16.68 -17.91
CA GLY A 397 20.52 16.46 -19.36
C GLY A 397 21.22 17.56 -20.15
N ALA A 398 20.98 18.84 -19.81
CA ALA A 398 21.67 19.95 -20.47
C ALA A 398 23.19 19.92 -20.22
N LEU A 399 23.62 19.60 -19.00
CA LEU A 399 25.03 19.46 -18.68
C LEU A 399 25.67 18.28 -19.42
N GLU A 400 24.98 17.16 -19.57
CA GLU A 400 25.46 15.99 -20.30
C GLU A 400 25.69 16.29 -21.79
N THR A 401 24.68 16.85 -22.47
CA THR A 401 24.80 17.24 -23.87
C THR A 401 25.90 18.29 -24.07
N ALA A 402 25.97 19.31 -23.19
CA ALA A 402 27.02 20.32 -23.27
C ALA A 402 28.41 19.74 -23.03
N ARG A 403 28.59 18.81 -22.08
CA ARG A 403 29.87 18.12 -21.88
C ARG A 403 30.30 17.34 -23.13
N LYS A 404 29.35 16.62 -23.76
CA LYS A 404 29.59 15.85 -24.98
C LYS A 404 30.03 16.75 -26.14
N ILE A 405 29.32 17.85 -26.38
CA ILE A 405 29.69 18.84 -27.41
C ILE A 405 31.05 19.44 -27.11
N LEU A 406 31.27 19.94 -25.89
CA LEU A 406 32.52 20.58 -25.52
C LEU A 406 33.72 19.63 -25.53
N ALA A 407 33.53 18.33 -25.30
CA ALA A 407 34.58 17.32 -25.42
C ALA A 407 35.02 17.07 -26.87
N PHE A 408 34.13 17.33 -27.84
CA PHE A 408 34.43 17.25 -29.26
C PHE A 408 35.15 18.50 -29.79
N VAL A 409 34.93 19.67 -29.17
CA VAL A 409 35.60 20.92 -29.56
C VAL A 409 37.09 20.90 -29.19
N PRO A 410 38.00 21.23 -30.12
CA PRO A 410 39.43 21.35 -29.85
C PRO A 410 39.77 22.26 -28.66
N VAL A 411 40.79 21.91 -27.88
CA VAL A 411 41.14 22.60 -26.61
C VAL A 411 41.43 24.09 -26.81
N ASN A 412 42.07 24.45 -27.92
CA ASN A 412 42.37 25.84 -28.31
C ASN A 412 41.10 26.67 -28.62
N GLU A 413 40.04 26.04 -29.13
CA GLU A 413 38.76 26.69 -29.45
C GLU A 413 37.85 26.76 -28.22
N ARG A 414 37.91 25.75 -27.35
CA ARG A 414 37.08 25.63 -26.14
C ARG A 414 37.36 26.71 -25.09
N GLY A 415 38.59 27.22 -25.03
CA GLY A 415 39.03 28.19 -24.02
C GLY A 415 38.84 27.67 -22.59
N LYS A 416 38.31 28.51 -21.70
CA LYS A 416 38.01 28.16 -20.28
C LYS A 416 36.57 27.69 -20.04
N VAL A 417 35.78 27.47 -21.10
CA VAL A 417 34.36 27.16 -20.96
C VAL A 417 34.16 25.69 -20.56
N THR A 418 33.55 25.50 -19.40
CA THR A 418 33.06 24.20 -18.92
C THR A 418 31.54 24.12 -19.08
N ALA A 419 30.98 22.91 -19.03
CA ALA A 419 29.52 22.75 -19.09
C ALA A 419 28.81 23.48 -17.93
N LYS A 420 29.42 23.54 -16.73
CA LYS A 420 28.85 24.25 -15.58
C LYS A 420 28.86 25.77 -15.78
N THR A 421 29.96 26.32 -16.31
CA THR A 421 30.06 27.77 -16.59
C THR A 421 29.17 28.16 -17.74
N TRP A 422 29.04 27.32 -18.78
CA TRP A 422 28.12 27.53 -19.90
C TRP A 422 26.66 27.56 -19.45
N LEU A 423 26.25 26.63 -18.57
CA LEU A 423 24.87 26.59 -18.06
C LEU A 423 24.46 27.91 -17.37
N GLN A 424 25.41 28.57 -16.70
CA GLN A 424 25.21 29.85 -16.01
C GLN A 424 25.44 31.06 -16.92
N GLN A 425 25.99 30.87 -18.11
CA GLN A 425 26.31 31.94 -19.04
C GLN A 425 25.03 32.55 -19.62
N HIS A 426 24.99 33.88 -19.67
CA HIS A 426 23.89 34.63 -20.25
C HIS A 426 23.80 34.36 -21.76
N GLN A 427 22.58 34.07 -22.25
CA GLN A 427 22.32 33.74 -23.65
C GLN A 427 21.71 34.95 -24.35
N SER A 428 22.47 35.54 -25.27
CA SER A 428 22.11 36.83 -25.90
C SER A 428 20.75 36.80 -26.60
N LEU A 429 20.39 35.67 -27.23
CA LEU A 429 19.12 35.49 -27.94
C LEU A 429 17.89 35.37 -27.01
N TYR A 430 18.09 34.90 -25.76
CA TYR A 430 17.01 34.57 -24.84
C TYR A 430 16.95 35.48 -23.60
N GLY A 431 17.90 36.40 -23.46
CA GLY A 431 17.96 37.37 -22.35
C GLY A 431 18.15 36.76 -20.95
N SER A 432 18.50 35.47 -20.87
CA SER A 432 18.65 34.73 -19.61
C SER A 432 19.70 33.62 -19.78
N SER A 433 20.17 33.04 -18.68
CA SER A 433 21.04 31.85 -18.75
C SER A 433 20.22 30.57 -18.93
N PHE A 434 20.85 29.51 -19.40
CA PHE A 434 20.21 28.19 -19.52
C PHE A 434 19.71 27.71 -18.14
N LYS A 435 20.48 27.96 -17.08
CA LYS A 435 20.07 27.68 -15.70
C LYS A 435 18.84 28.47 -15.27
N ALA A 436 18.82 29.78 -15.53
CA ALA A 436 17.68 30.63 -15.19
C ALA A 436 16.40 30.19 -15.93
N ALA A 437 16.51 29.82 -17.22
CA ALA A 437 15.40 29.29 -17.99
C ALA A 437 14.86 27.96 -17.43
N ILE A 438 15.76 27.06 -16.98
CA ILE A 438 15.38 25.81 -16.29
C ILE A 438 14.64 26.11 -14.97
N ASP A 439 15.18 27.00 -14.13
CA ASP A 439 14.63 27.30 -12.80
C ASP A 439 13.27 28.01 -12.86
N ALA A 440 13.11 28.88 -13.86
CA ALA A 440 11.85 29.54 -14.16
C ALA A 440 10.78 28.60 -14.72
N ASP A 441 11.13 27.36 -15.09
CA ASP A 441 10.22 26.38 -15.73
C ASP A 441 9.42 27.02 -16.89
N SER A 442 10.14 27.74 -17.74
CA SER A 442 9.57 28.69 -18.71
C SER A 442 9.77 28.24 -20.16
N GLY A 443 8.96 28.77 -21.09
CA GLY A 443 9.05 28.50 -22.54
C GLY A 443 10.45 28.63 -23.16
N PRO A 444 11.29 29.62 -22.76
CA PRO A 444 12.67 29.72 -23.22
C PRO A 444 13.50 28.44 -23.06
N TYR A 445 13.26 27.63 -22.02
CA TYR A 445 13.98 26.36 -21.85
C TYR A 445 13.72 25.40 -23.00
N ASP A 446 12.47 25.29 -23.48
CA ASP A 446 12.11 24.33 -24.51
C ASP A 446 12.78 24.68 -25.85
N GLU A 447 12.81 25.96 -26.20
CA GLU A 447 13.50 26.48 -27.40
C GLU A 447 15.02 26.28 -27.30
N MET A 448 15.61 26.63 -26.16
CA MET A 448 17.04 26.45 -25.92
C MET A 448 17.43 24.96 -25.94
N SER A 449 16.59 24.08 -25.39
CA SER A 449 16.80 22.63 -25.37
C SER A 449 16.64 21.98 -26.75
N LEU A 450 15.73 22.49 -27.58
CA LEU A 450 15.60 22.07 -28.97
C LEU A 450 16.83 22.49 -29.78
N THR A 451 17.28 23.74 -29.62
CA THR A 451 18.49 24.25 -30.27
C THR A 451 19.72 23.44 -29.84
N LEU A 452 19.87 23.14 -28.55
CA LEU A 452 20.98 22.33 -28.03
C LEU A 452 21.01 20.92 -28.64
N ARG A 453 19.84 20.27 -28.74
CA ARG A 453 19.72 18.97 -29.42
C ARG A 453 20.04 19.06 -30.91
N ASN A 454 19.62 20.12 -31.60
CA ASN A 454 19.93 20.30 -33.01
C ASN A 454 21.44 20.55 -33.25
N ILE A 455 22.12 21.25 -32.33
CA ILE A 455 23.57 21.39 -32.34
C ILE A 455 24.25 20.01 -32.18
N GLU A 456 23.79 19.20 -31.22
CA GLU A 456 24.31 17.84 -31.03
C GLU A 456 24.16 17.00 -32.32
N ARG A 457 22.98 17.02 -32.94
CA ARG A 457 22.72 16.29 -34.19
C ARG A 457 23.55 16.82 -35.36
N MET A 458 23.77 18.14 -35.44
CA MET A 458 24.64 18.74 -36.46
C MET A 458 26.06 18.18 -36.39
N ILE A 459 26.60 18.02 -35.18
CA ILE A 459 27.98 17.56 -34.93
C ILE A 459 28.11 16.04 -35.08
N PHE A 460 27.19 15.27 -34.49
CA PHE A 460 27.37 13.82 -34.34
C PHE A 460 26.49 12.96 -35.29
N GLU A 461 25.46 13.52 -35.91
CA GLU A 461 24.44 12.76 -36.68
C GLU A 461 24.17 13.30 -38.09
N ASN A 462 25.03 14.16 -38.64
CA ASN A 462 24.80 14.83 -39.92
C ASN A 462 23.45 15.61 -39.99
N GLY A 463 22.96 16.11 -38.85
CA GLY A 463 21.77 16.96 -38.77
C GLY A 463 21.93 18.30 -39.51
N PRO A 464 20.86 19.10 -39.68
CA PRO A 464 20.93 20.39 -40.36
C PRO A 464 21.92 21.36 -39.70
N ILE A 465 22.50 22.26 -40.49
CA ILE A 465 23.44 23.26 -39.97
C ILE A 465 22.64 24.33 -39.21
N ILE A 466 23.01 24.57 -37.95
CA ILE A 466 22.33 25.51 -37.06
C ILE A 466 23.16 26.79 -36.90
N GLU A 467 22.51 27.95 -37.04
CA GLU A 467 23.17 29.25 -36.88
C GLU A 467 23.44 29.62 -35.42
N SER A 468 22.45 29.39 -34.54
CA SER A 468 22.60 29.66 -33.11
C SER A 468 23.58 28.68 -32.48
N THR A 469 24.55 29.21 -31.73
CA THR A 469 25.53 28.40 -31.00
C THR A 469 25.16 28.18 -29.54
N LEU A 470 24.11 28.85 -29.05
CA LEU A 470 23.82 28.94 -27.61
C LEU A 470 25.05 29.33 -26.78
N GLU A 471 25.89 30.22 -27.33
CA GLU A 471 27.15 30.66 -26.72
C GLU A 471 28.16 29.51 -26.45
N LEU A 472 27.96 28.32 -27.06
CA LEU A 472 28.97 27.28 -27.09
C LEU A 472 30.10 27.67 -28.06
N PRO A 473 31.35 27.29 -27.77
CA PRO A 473 32.52 27.58 -28.61
C PRO A 473 32.57 26.66 -29.86
N ILE A 474 31.53 26.69 -30.70
CA ILE A 474 31.34 25.80 -31.86
C ILE A 474 31.32 26.54 -33.20
N ALA A 475 31.65 27.84 -33.22
CA ALA A 475 31.58 28.65 -34.43
C ALA A 475 32.50 28.12 -35.54
N GLN A 476 33.71 27.67 -35.20
CA GLN A 476 34.65 27.08 -36.14
C GLN A 476 34.22 25.67 -36.57
N GLU A 477 33.64 24.88 -35.65
CA GLU A 477 33.10 23.56 -35.99
C GLU A 477 31.96 23.65 -37.00
N ARG A 478 31.06 24.62 -36.84
CA ARG A 478 30.00 24.89 -37.82
C ARG A 478 30.57 25.18 -39.21
N GLU A 479 31.66 25.93 -39.29
CA GLU A 479 32.32 26.25 -40.56
C GLU A 479 32.99 25.01 -41.17
N ARG A 480 33.62 24.15 -40.35
CA ARG A 480 34.13 22.84 -40.80
C ARG A 480 33.03 21.96 -41.38
N GLN A 481 31.87 21.90 -40.72
CA GLN A 481 30.70 21.15 -41.21
C GLN A 481 30.19 21.71 -42.55
N ARG A 482 30.11 23.04 -42.73
CA ARG A 482 29.73 23.66 -44.01
C ARG A 482 30.70 23.26 -45.11
N ASN A 483 32.00 23.42 -44.87
CA ASN A 483 33.03 23.17 -45.87
C ASN A 483 33.10 21.69 -46.25
N SER A 484 33.04 20.79 -45.28
CA SER A 484 33.02 19.34 -45.54
C SER A 484 31.77 18.93 -46.35
N ARG A 485 30.58 19.42 -46.00
CA ARG A 485 29.36 19.08 -46.74
C ARG A 485 29.30 19.68 -48.14
N LYS A 486 29.85 20.88 -48.31
CA LYS A 486 30.01 21.48 -49.64
C LYS A 486 30.94 20.64 -50.51
N GLN A 487 32.09 20.21 -49.98
CA GLN A 487 33.00 19.31 -50.69
C GLN A 487 32.32 18.00 -51.09
N VAL A 488 31.58 17.35 -50.19
CA VAL A 488 30.83 16.11 -50.51
C VAL A 488 29.76 16.35 -51.58
N ALA A 489 29.07 17.50 -51.55
CA ALA A 489 28.08 17.86 -52.56
C ALA A 489 28.75 18.11 -53.93
N ASP A 490 29.87 18.83 -53.94
CA ASP A 490 30.65 19.12 -55.14
C ASP A 490 31.24 17.82 -55.75
N GLU A 491 31.78 16.93 -54.93
CA GLU A 491 32.25 15.59 -55.35
C GLU A 491 31.12 14.74 -55.93
N ARG A 492 29.93 14.75 -55.30
CA ARG A 492 28.76 14.02 -55.80
C ARG A 492 28.27 14.58 -57.12
N ALA A 493 28.29 15.90 -57.29
CA ALA A 493 27.95 16.56 -58.55
C ALA A 493 28.95 16.20 -59.65
N ALA A 494 30.26 16.22 -59.35
CA ALA A 494 31.31 15.81 -60.29
C ALA A 494 31.17 14.35 -60.72
N ARG A 495 30.96 13.41 -59.78
CA ARG A 495 30.72 11.99 -60.12
C ARG A 495 29.49 11.78 -60.98
N LYS A 496 28.42 12.55 -60.74
CA LYS A 496 27.22 12.49 -61.57
C LYS A 496 27.50 12.99 -62.99
N ALA A 497 28.20 14.11 -63.13
CA ALA A 497 28.58 14.64 -64.43
C ALA A 497 29.47 13.66 -65.23
N GLU A 498 30.45 13.04 -64.58
CA GLU A 498 31.31 12.02 -65.21
C GLU A 498 30.51 10.77 -65.64
N ALA A 499 29.55 10.33 -64.81
CA ALA A 499 28.67 9.22 -65.17
C ALA A 499 27.74 9.55 -66.35
N ASP A 500 27.18 10.77 -66.37
CA ASP A 500 26.32 11.25 -67.47
C ASP A 500 27.13 11.38 -68.78
N GLU A 501 28.37 11.86 -68.74
CA GLU A 501 29.28 11.94 -69.90
C GLU A 501 29.67 10.55 -70.41
N LYS A 502 30.03 9.62 -69.51
CA LYS A 502 30.35 8.24 -69.87
C LYS A 502 29.15 7.54 -70.54
N ALA A 503 27.95 7.72 -70.00
CA ALA A 503 26.72 7.16 -70.59
C ALA A 503 26.45 7.73 -71.99
N HIS A 504 26.74 9.01 -72.22
CA HIS A 504 26.63 9.62 -73.55
C HIS A 504 27.60 8.98 -74.55
N LEU A 505 28.88 8.84 -74.17
CA LEU A 505 29.91 8.24 -75.02
C LEU A 505 29.61 6.76 -75.35
N GLU A 506 29.17 5.96 -74.38
CA GLU A 506 28.79 4.55 -74.61
C GLU A 506 27.62 4.42 -75.60
N LYS A 507 26.66 5.34 -75.54
CA LYS A 507 25.53 5.38 -76.50
C LYS A 507 26.00 5.71 -77.92
N GLU A 508 26.95 6.64 -78.06
CA GLU A 508 27.49 7.03 -79.36
C GLU A 508 28.32 5.90 -80.01
N VAL A 509 29.14 5.21 -79.22
CA VAL A 509 29.90 4.02 -79.68
C VAL A 509 28.96 2.92 -80.15
N SER A 510 27.93 2.59 -79.37
CA SER A 510 26.94 1.56 -79.71
C SER A 510 26.19 1.86 -81.02
N GLU A 511 25.77 3.11 -81.24
CA GLU A 511 25.11 3.49 -82.50
C GLU A 511 26.05 3.39 -83.71
N ASN A 512 27.32 3.76 -83.54
CA ASN A 512 28.29 3.65 -84.63
C ASN A 512 28.62 2.18 -84.97
N GLU A 513 28.71 1.29 -83.97
CA GLU A 513 28.83 -0.16 -84.18
C GLU A 513 27.61 -0.73 -84.93
N ALA A 514 26.41 -0.32 -84.53
CA ALA A 514 25.17 -0.70 -85.20
C ALA A 514 25.16 -0.23 -86.67
N ARG A 515 25.59 1.01 -86.93
CA ARG A 515 25.74 1.56 -88.29
C ARG A 515 26.69 0.74 -89.16
N VAL A 516 27.87 0.38 -88.65
CA VAL A 516 28.87 -0.43 -89.37
C VAL A 516 28.35 -1.85 -89.64
N SER A 517 27.66 -2.44 -88.66
CA SER A 517 27.03 -3.76 -88.80
C SER A 517 25.97 -3.78 -89.89
N ARG A 518 25.09 -2.77 -89.94
CA ARG A 518 24.05 -2.64 -91.00
C ARG A 518 24.67 -2.57 -92.39
N ILE A 519 25.69 -1.73 -92.60
CA ILE A 519 26.41 -1.62 -93.88
C ILE A 519 27.01 -2.97 -94.28
N SER A 520 27.65 -3.67 -93.35
CA SER A 520 28.31 -4.94 -93.60
C SER A 520 27.32 -6.05 -93.96
N ARG A 521 26.17 -6.11 -93.25
CA ARG A 521 25.06 -7.03 -93.57
C ARG A 521 24.52 -6.79 -94.98
N PHE A 522 24.32 -5.53 -95.37
CA PHE A 522 23.81 -5.19 -96.69
C PHE A 522 24.79 -5.60 -97.80
N LYS A 523 26.07 -5.23 -97.67
CA LYS A 523 27.11 -5.58 -98.66
C LYS A 523 27.22 -7.08 -98.89
N ARG A 524 27.16 -7.89 -97.83
CA ARG A 524 27.22 -9.34 -97.92
C ARG A 524 26.07 -9.91 -98.76
N GLU A 525 24.83 -9.52 -98.48
CA GLU A 525 23.66 -10.02 -99.23
C GLU A 525 23.70 -9.62 -100.71
N VAL A 526 24.15 -8.39 -100.99
CA VAL A 526 24.33 -7.90 -102.37
C VAL A 526 25.37 -8.75 -103.11
N ASN A 527 26.45 -9.12 -102.43
CA ASN A 527 27.48 -10.00 -102.98
C ASN A 527 26.94 -11.42 -103.24
N ASP A 528 26.22 -11.99 -102.26
CA ASP A 528 25.66 -13.34 -102.36
C ASP A 528 24.59 -13.44 -103.47
N SER A 529 23.83 -12.36 -103.71
CA SER A 529 22.72 -12.35 -104.67
C SER A 529 23.13 -12.05 -106.12
N LEU A 530 24.20 -11.27 -106.34
CA LEU A 530 24.58 -10.75 -107.67
C LEU A 530 25.98 -11.20 -108.13
N GLY A 531 26.80 -11.78 -107.25
CA GLY A 531 28.12 -12.32 -107.58
C GLY A 531 29.07 -11.29 -108.19
N ASN A 532 29.58 -11.55 -109.40
CA ASN A 532 30.54 -10.66 -110.06
C ASN A 532 29.92 -9.31 -110.49
N ASP A 533 28.59 -9.20 -110.54
CA ASP A 533 27.89 -7.98 -110.93
C ASP A 533 27.60 -7.04 -109.75
N SER A 534 27.96 -7.42 -108.51
CA SER A 534 27.58 -6.71 -107.30
C SER A 534 28.15 -5.29 -107.22
N ALA A 535 29.40 -5.08 -107.66
CA ALA A 535 30.05 -3.76 -107.65
C ALA A 535 29.43 -2.81 -108.68
N ASP A 536 29.18 -3.32 -109.89
CA ASP A 536 28.59 -2.56 -110.98
C ASP A 536 27.11 -2.26 -110.70
N TRP A 537 26.39 -3.15 -110.03
CA TRP A 537 25.02 -2.91 -109.59
C TRP A 537 24.94 -1.83 -108.51
N LEU A 538 25.76 -1.90 -107.45
CA LEU A 538 25.78 -0.87 -106.41
C LEU A 538 26.10 0.52 -106.99
N LYS A 539 27.02 0.56 -107.97
CA LYS A 539 27.40 1.81 -108.66
C LYS A 539 26.30 2.30 -109.60
N SER A 540 25.71 1.43 -110.42
CA SER A 540 24.63 1.81 -111.35
C SER A 540 23.35 2.26 -110.62
N GLN A 541 23.05 1.71 -109.45
CA GLN A 541 21.92 2.18 -108.64
C GLN A 541 22.18 3.57 -108.03
N SER A 542 23.44 3.90 -107.71
CA SER A 542 23.80 5.26 -107.28
C SER A 542 23.78 6.27 -108.43
N GLU A 543 23.98 5.82 -109.68
CA GLU A 543 23.95 6.67 -110.87
C GLU A 543 22.53 6.86 -111.44
N GLN A 544 21.63 5.89 -111.27
CA GLN A 544 20.24 5.94 -111.77
C GLN A 544 19.28 6.73 -110.88
N SER A 545 19.64 6.98 -109.62
CA SER A 545 18.80 7.69 -108.66
C SER A 545 19.60 8.83 -108.05
N GLU A 546 19.35 10.07 -108.48
CA GLU A 546 20.03 11.29 -108.00
C GLU A 546 19.87 11.58 -106.50
N SER A 547 19.28 10.69 -105.68
CA SER A 547 19.14 10.95 -104.23
C SER A 547 19.33 9.78 -103.27
N ILE A 548 19.65 8.55 -103.70
CA ILE A 548 19.77 7.43 -102.75
C ILE A 548 21.03 6.58 -103.01
N ASP A 549 22.06 6.85 -102.21
CA ASP A 549 23.13 5.86 -101.98
C ASP A 549 22.61 4.76 -101.05
N LEU A 550 22.49 3.55 -101.58
CA LEU A 550 21.96 2.39 -100.86
C LEU A 550 22.80 2.03 -99.62
N LEU A 551 24.10 2.34 -99.62
CA LEU A 551 24.95 2.14 -98.44
C LEU A 551 24.62 3.15 -97.34
N SER A 552 24.41 4.43 -97.68
CA SER A 552 23.94 5.44 -96.72
C SER A 552 22.53 5.13 -96.19
N LEU A 553 21.64 4.59 -97.03
CA LEU A 553 20.29 4.21 -96.63
C LEU A 553 20.34 3.06 -95.63
N ALA A 554 21.13 2.02 -95.91
CA ALA A 554 21.34 0.90 -94.99
C ALA A 554 21.99 1.34 -93.67
N ALA A 555 22.92 2.29 -93.72
CA ALA A 555 23.59 2.82 -92.53
C ALA A 555 22.62 3.55 -91.57
N SER A 556 21.62 4.25 -92.13
CA SER A 556 20.77 5.20 -91.40
C SER A 556 19.91 4.58 -90.29
N SER A 557 19.39 3.37 -90.51
CA SER A 557 18.52 2.66 -89.56
C SER A 557 18.24 1.23 -90.03
N GLU A 558 17.72 0.35 -89.15
CA GLU A 558 17.24 -0.98 -89.58
C GLU A 558 16.13 -0.89 -90.65
N LEU A 559 15.24 0.11 -90.56
CA LEU A 559 14.24 0.39 -91.60
C LEU A 559 14.88 0.76 -92.94
N GLY A 560 15.98 1.51 -92.90
CA GLY A 560 16.78 1.85 -94.08
C GLY A 560 17.44 0.61 -94.69
N LEU A 561 17.96 -0.29 -93.84
CA LEU A 561 18.52 -1.57 -94.26
C LEU A 561 17.47 -2.47 -94.94
N ASP A 562 16.28 -2.59 -94.37
CA ASP A 562 15.20 -3.39 -94.95
C ASP A 562 14.75 -2.87 -96.33
N ARG A 563 14.67 -1.54 -96.47
CA ARG A 563 14.37 -0.91 -97.77
C ARG A 563 15.44 -1.21 -98.81
N ALA A 564 16.71 -1.13 -98.41
CA ALA A 564 17.82 -1.46 -99.30
C ALA A 564 17.76 -2.94 -99.74
N PHE A 565 17.45 -3.88 -98.85
CA PHE A 565 17.23 -5.29 -99.20
C PHE A 565 16.05 -5.51 -100.14
N ALA A 566 14.94 -4.77 -99.95
CA ALA A 566 13.79 -4.88 -100.84
C ALA A 566 14.15 -4.51 -102.30
N MET A 567 14.94 -3.46 -102.49
CA MET A 567 15.41 -3.04 -103.82
C MET A 567 16.32 -4.09 -104.48
N LEU A 568 17.20 -4.73 -103.69
CA LEU A 568 18.00 -5.86 -104.17
C LEU A 568 17.12 -7.03 -104.64
N ARG A 569 16.12 -7.43 -103.84
CA ARG A 569 15.22 -8.55 -104.17
C ARG A 569 14.43 -8.32 -105.45
N THR A 570 13.91 -7.10 -105.65
CA THR A 570 13.20 -6.74 -106.89
C THR A 570 14.10 -6.91 -108.11
N THR A 571 15.35 -6.44 -108.02
CA THR A 571 16.33 -6.59 -109.11
C THR A 571 16.61 -8.05 -109.45
N VAL A 572 16.84 -8.87 -108.41
CA VAL A 572 17.11 -10.32 -108.59
C VAL A 572 15.90 -11.02 -109.20
N HIS A 573 14.69 -10.66 -108.76
CA HIS A 573 13.44 -11.20 -109.31
C HIS A 573 13.27 -10.90 -110.80
N ASP A 574 13.46 -9.63 -111.20
CA ASP A 574 13.34 -9.20 -112.59
C ASP A 574 14.36 -9.89 -113.51
N ARG A 575 15.59 -10.09 -113.03
CA ARG A 575 16.62 -10.86 -113.74
C ARG A 575 16.19 -12.32 -113.96
N ASN A 576 15.67 -12.97 -112.92
CA ASN A 576 15.24 -14.37 -113.01
C ASN A 576 14.03 -14.55 -113.94
N GLU A 577 13.06 -13.64 -113.93
CA GLU A 577 11.89 -13.71 -114.82
C GLU A 577 12.25 -13.51 -116.30
N LYS A 578 13.18 -12.59 -116.60
CA LYS A 578 13.72 -12.44 -117.97
C LYS A 578 14.40 -13.73 -118.46
N ALA A 579 15.22 -14.35 -117.62
CA ALA A 579 15.90 -15.61 -117.96
C ALA A 579 14.92 -16.77 -118.21
N LYS A 580 13.83 -16.88 -117.44
CA LYS A 580 12.79 -17.90 -117.66
C LYS A 580 12.05 -17.69 -118.98
N LYS A 581 11.63 -16.46 -119.30
CA LYS A 581 10.95 -16.15 -120.57
C LYS A 581 11.80 -16.51 -121.78
N GLN A 582 13.10 -16.21 -121.71
CA GLN A 582 14.03 -16.56 -122.79
C GLN A 582 14.11 -18.08 -123.03
N LYS A 583 14.20 -18.89 -121.97
CA LYS A 583 14.22 -20.36 -122.09
C LYS A 583 12.95 -20.95 -122.73
N VAL A 584 11.80 -20.28 -122.57
CA VAL A 584 10.54 -20.72 -123.20
C VAL A 584 10.55 -20.41 -124.70
N ILE A 585 11.02 -19.22 -125.08
CA ILE A 585 11.18 -18.82 -126.49
C ILE A 585 12.15 -19.78 -127.19
N ASP A 586 13.31 -20.04 -126.60
CA ASP A 586 14.34 -20.93 -127.18
C ASP A 586 13.77 -22.34 -127.49
N ARG A 587 12.81 -22.81 -126.69
CA ARG A 587 12.15 -24.12 -126.91
C ARG A 587 11.25 -24.12 -128.15
N PHE A 588 10.48 -23.06 -128.38
CA PHE A 588 9.62 -22.95 -129.57
C PHE A 588 10.46 -22.79 -130.83
N VAL A 589 11.49 -21.95 -130.77
CA VAL A 589 12.46 -21.78 -131.86
C VAL A 589 13.08 -23.13 -132.22
N TRP A 590 13.50 -23.92 -131.23
CA TRP A 590 14.07 -25.25 -131.46
C TRP A 590 13.08 -26.16 -132.20
N GLN A 591 11.81 -26.17 -131.79
CA GLN A 591 10.77 -27.02 -132.38
C GLN A 591 10.48 -26.64 -133.83
N LEU A 592 10.46 -25.34 -134.16
CA LEU A 592 10.33 -24.87 -135.53
C LEU A 592 11.47 -25.37 -136.43
N VAL A 593 12.71 -25.24 -135.94
CA VAL A 593 13.91 -25.63 -136.70
C VAL A 593 13.92 -27.13 -136.98
N ASP A 594 13.51 -27.94 -136.01
CA ASP A 594 13.48 -29.40 -136.15
C ASP A 594 12.46 -29.86 -137.21
N ASP A 595 11.22 -29.38 -137.14
CA ASP A 595 10.18 -29.74 -138.12
C ASP A 595 10.50 -29.23 -139.53
N ALA A 596 11.08 -28.03 -139.64
CA ALA A 596 11.57 -27.49 -140.90
C ALA A 596 12.70 -28.36 -141.51
N THR A 597 13.60 -28.88 -140.67
CA THR A 597 14.69 -29.75 -141.08
C THR A 597 14.17 -31.05 -141.68
N ARG A 598 13.17 -31.67 -141.02
CA ARG A 598 12.57 -32.92 -141.52
C ARG A 598 11.81 -32.74 -142.83
N SER A 599 11.12 -31.61 -143.00
CA SER A 599 10.22 -31.39 -144.15
C SER A 599 10.96 -30.97 -145.43
N LEU A 600 12.06 -30.22 -145.32
CA LEU A 600 12.77 -29.64 -146.47
C LEU A 600 14.19 -30.21 -146.68
N GLY A 601 14.73 -30.94 -145.71
CA GLY A 601 16.17 -31.27 -145.64
C GLY A 601 17.02 -30.09 -145.15
N HIS A 602 18.21 -30.38 -144.60
CA HIS A 602 19.01 -29.42 -143.82
C HIS A 602 19.36 -28.11 -144.56
N GLN A 603 19.75 -28.16 -145.84
CA GLN A 603 20.11 -26.96 -146.60
C GLN A 603 18.91 -26.05 -146.89
N ARG A 604 17.78 -26.62 -147.35
CA ARG A 604 16.56 -25.83 -147.60
C ARG A 604 15.90 -25.37 -146.28
N CYS A 605 16.06 -26.10 -145.17
CA CYS A 605 15.64 -25.65 -143.84
C CYS A 605 16.40 -24.41 -143.36
N GLN A 606 17.73 -24.40 -143.44
CA GLN A 606 18.52 -23.22 -143.04
C GLN A 606 18.12 -21.97 -143.84
N LEU A 607 17.85 -22.14 -145.14
CA LEU A 607 17.30 -21.07 -145.97
C LEU A 607 15.90 -20.68 -145.49
N PHE A 608 15.02 -21.62 -145.19
CA PHE A 608 13.68 -21.34 -144.68
C PHE A 608 13.70 -20.59 -143.34
N ILE A 609 14.37 -21.09 -142.31
CA ILE A 609 14.30 -20.47 -140.97
C ILE A 609 15.01 -19.11 -140.88
N ARG A 610 15.95 -18.81 -141.79
CA ARG A 610 16.73 -17.56 -141.79
C ARG A 610 16.32 -16.56 -142.88
N SER A 611 15.45 -16.94 -143.81
CA SER A 611 14.93 -16.01 -144.82
C SER A 611 13.68 -15.30 -144.33
N ALA A 612 13.51 -14.07 -144.76
CA ALA A 612 12.31 -13.29 -144.47
C ALA A 612 11.17 -13.73 -145.40
N TYR A 613 10.00 -14.01 -144.81
CA TYR A 613 8.80 -14.37 -145.57
C TYR A 613 7.73 -13.31 -145.42
N LYS A 614 7.10 -12.92 -146.52
CA LYS A 614 6.07 -11.88 -146.53
C LYS A 614 4.83 -12.32 -145.75
N GLU A 615 4.56 -13.61 -145.76
CA GLU A 615 3.50 -14.28 -145.01
C GLU A 615 3.68 -14.15 -143.49
N LEU A 616 4.92 -13.97 -143.01
CA LEU A 616 5.24 -13.68 -141.60
C LEU A 616 5.55 -12.19 -141.37
N GLY A 617 5.04 -11.30 -142.23
CA GLY A 617 5.27 -9.86 -142.13
C GLY A 617 6.70 -9.43 -142.40
N GLY A 618 7.47 -10.21 -143.18
CA GLY A 618 8.88 -9.94 -143.49
C GLY A 618 9.86 -10.36 -142.40
N LYS A 619 9.40 -11.08 -141.36
CA LYS A 619 10.27 -11.63 -140.32
C LYS A 619 10.81 -13.00 -140.73
N LYS A 620 11.96 -13.36 -140.14
CA LYS A 620 12.54 -14.69 -140.24
C LYS A 620 11.76 -15.64 -139.33
N PRO A 621 11.42 -16.85 -139.78
CA PRO A 621 10.70 -17.80 -138.93
C PRO A 621 11.39 -18.01 -137.56
N ILE A 622 12.73 -18.02 -137.50
CA ILE A 622 13.49 -18.20 -136.25
C ILE A 622 13.34 -17.06 -135.23
N ASP A 623 13.18 -15.81 -135.69
CA ASP A 623 13.03 -14.63 -134.82
C ASP A 623 11.55 -14.34 -134.53
N TYR A 624 10.65 -14.87 -135.36
CA TYR A 624 9.21 -14.71 -135.20
C TYR A 624 8.61 -15.73 -134.23
N CYS A 625 9.20 -16.93 -134.14
CA CYS A 625 8.73 -18.02 -133.30
C CYS A 625 9.02 -17.77 -131.82
N VAL A 626 8.16 -16.99 -131.16
CA VAL A 626 8.29 -16.64 -129.74
C VAL A 626 7.23 -17.30 -128.87
N ASP A 627 6.21 -17.90 -129.49
CA ASP A 627 5.13 -18.63 -128.81
C ASP A 627 4.55 -19.76 -129.69
N LYS A 628 3.55 -20.45 -129.15
CA LYS A 628 2.92 -21.59 -129.84
C LYS A 628 2.13 -21.19 -131.10
N VAL A 629 1.60 -19.97 -131.16
CA VAL A 629 0.80 -19.47 -132.29
C VAL A 629 1.72 -19.16 -133.46
N THR A 630 2.77 -18.37 -133.18
CA THR A 630 3.80 -18.02 -134.15
C THR A 630 4.58 -19.24 -134.65
N LEU A 631 4.80 -20.25 -133.79
CA LEU A 631 5.31 -21.55 -134.21
C LEU A 631 4.39 -22.22 -135.26
N ALA A 632 3.09 -22.28 -134.99
CA ALA A 632 2.13 -22.92 -135.90
C ALA A 632 2.05 -22.21 -137.26
N GLU A 633 2.05 -20.87 -137.26
CA GLU A 633 2.10 -20.06 -138.49
C GLU A 633 3.36 -20.35 -139.31
N CYS A 634 4.52 -20.48 -138.66
CA CYS A 634 5.76 -20.85 -139.34
C CYS A 634 5.69 -22.28 -139.90
N LEU A 635 5.04 -23.22 -139.21
CA LEU A 635 4.87 -24.60 -139.68
C LEU A 635 3.86 -24.72 -140.83
N ASP A 636 2.82 -23.89 -140.89
CA ASP A 636 1.91 -23.86 -142.03
C ASP A 636 2.58 -23.26 -143.27
N LEU A 637 3.37 -22.20 -143.10
CA LEU A 637 4.21 -21.69 -144.17
C LEU A 637 5.21 -22.75 -144.67
N LEU A 638 5.80 -23.52 -143.76
CA LEU A 638 6.71 -24.63 -144.11
C LEU A 638 6.03 -25.64 -145.05
N LYS A 639 4.75 -25.98 -144.82
CA LYS A 639 3.99 -26.90 -145.71
C LYS A 639 3.80 -26.30 -147.11
N VAL A 640 3.55 -24.99 -147.20
CA VAL A 640 3.40 -24.29 -148.49
C VAL A 640 4.72 -24.33 -149.25
N VAL A 641 5.84 -24.06 -148.58
CA VAL A 641 7.18 -24.06 -149.19
C VAL A 641 7.60 -25.47 -149.60
N ALA A 642 7.23 -26.51 -148.84
CA ALA A 642 7.57 -27.91 -149.14
C ALA A 642 6.83 -28.50 -150.36
N ARG A 643 5.64 -27.99 -150.73
CA ARG A 643 4.83 -28.51 -151.86
C ARG A 643 5.25 -27.99 -153.24
N LYS A 644 6.02 -26.91 -153.33
CA LYS A 644 6.63 -26.46 -154.59
C LYS A 644 7.91 -27.30 -154.82
N LYS A 645 7.84 -28.32 -155.69
CA LYS A 645 9.00 -29.17 -156.03
C LYS A 645 10.18 -28.30 -156.46
#